data_AF-A0AAE9Y5Q1-F1
#
_entry.id   AF-A0AAE9Y5Q1-F1
#
_cell.length_a   1.000
_cell.length_b   1.000
_cell.length_c   1.000
_cell.angle_alpha   90.00
_cell.angle_beta   90.00
_cell.angle_gamma   90.00
#
_symmetry.space_group_name_H-M   'P 1'
#
loop_
_entity.id
_entity.type
_entity.pdbx_description
1 polymer ?
#
loop_
_entity_poly.entity_id
_entity_poly.type
_entity_poly.pdbx_seq_one_letter_code
_entity_poly.pdbx_strand_id
1 'polypeptide(L)'
;MPERVVPSGTMTFLFTDVEGSTRLWAQDPDAMSASLRSHDEVLRTAIEGHDGYVFTTAGDAFCAAFARASDAVAAARAAQDALAARTWPGPPIRVRMGLHMGEAEERGGDYFGPVVNTAARVEAAAHGGQVLMTAPVRAATGDEVTALGSHALKDVPEPVELWQLGTDAFPPLRSVGTRTNLPSPATRLLGRAEDARAVRLLLAEHRLVTLIAVGGSGKTRLAIDVGDAELPRWRDGVWFVDLTAVTDPAGVGAAVAGAIGMEVRASDPLDGIPQYLSGRQMLLILDNCEHVVDACAELAEGVLGAGGETTILATSREWLDVDGERVYHVGPLGTEGQGDPAIALFVDRAVAIEPGFSLDPATADTVSTICRRLDGLPLAIELAASRVAVLSPAMLLEGLDDRFRLLSGGRRRQRRPTLQATIDWSYQLLDPEEQQLFRALGTFAGTFDIAAAAAVAGVPTTLASDLVESLYGRSLVARSPQGDQRFRLLETLKAYAEDRLREEGEGEACRERHVQHFAVLSHVDTLLEADDRLRADRIVADDANLRQASEWLESGERWDELAAFLFGMPTITQGGAPALLPRVRRCLEHVDDPDLVDRLRLAEVFLTMTVADWPGYIEACTALAGSADPHAQGQGSLRLALMIARLSAEEAEGLIDRFVAAHEDDTTGRARAEAACWRCTTAAITDDLEGATRLAEVAIAACDAADHHSSTWAQVHITHGVALWAQGDPTVLEHEFAELSALMANLVRHDPAYLAYTNFVLALVRLAADDTAAGGEAVRRHAVDAASGRLPMLDSDALILLAELARCEGDLDRARELILSTGTGRTSFSILAGHQVAERLGVRDQGRQDFSENLFDPDWLVERPRRALRAELLRRGWSEG
;
A
#
# COMPACT_ATOMS: atom_id res chain seq x y z
N MET A 1 80.84 27.38 14.33
CA MET A 1 79.53 26.87 13.86
C MET A 1 79.75 25.40 13.60
N PRO A 2 79.20 24.46 14.40
CA PRO A 2 79.31 23.05 14.08
C PRO A 2 78.63 22.79 12.72
N GLU A 3 79.24 21.95 11.87
CA GLU A 3 78.63 21.48 10.62
C GLU A 3 77.27 20.84 10.95
N ARG A 4 76.18 21.50 10.53
CA ARG A 4 74.82 20.93 10.63
C ARG A 4 74.80 19.70 9.71
N VAL A 5 74.51 18.53 10.29
CA VAL A 5 74.38 17.27 9.54
C VAL A 5 73.14 17.37 8.67
N VAL A 6 73.32 17.48 7.35
CA VAL A 6 72.23 17.37 6.38
C VAL A 6 71.86 15.89 6.30
N PRO A 7 70.61 15.49 6.62
CA PRO A 7 70.30 14.09 6.62
C PRO A 7 70.17 13.55 5.18
N SER A 8 70.53 12.27 4.98
CA SER A 8 70.62 11.64 3.66
C SER A 8 70.14 10.18 3.73
N GLY A 9 69.52 9.66 2.67
CA GLY A 9 68.98 8.29 2.60
C GLY A 9 67.45 8.26 2.67
N THR A 10 66.86 7.25 3.32
CA THR A 10 65.43 7.21 3.62
C THR A 10 65.10 8.22 4.70
N MET A 11 64.22 9.17 4.40
CA MET A 11 63.89 10.30 5.27
C MET A 11 62.38 10.49 5.38
N THR A 12 61.96 11.21 6.42
CA THR A 12 60.56 11.66 6.57
C THR A 12 60.47 13.14 6.28
N PHE A 13 59.57 13.52 5.39
CA PHE A 13 59.31 14.90 5.00
C PHE A 13 58.04 15.41 5.66
N LEU A 14 58.12 16.61 6.25
CA LEU A 14 56.99 17.38 6.76
C LEU A 14 56.78 18.59 5.86
N PHE A 15 55.58 18.66 5.28
CA PHE A 15 55.12 19.80 4.52
C PHE A 15 54.01 20.49 5.31
N THR A 16 54.00 21.82 5.27
CA THR A 16 53.01 22.64 5.98
C THR A 16 52.56 23.80 5.10
N ASP A 17 51.32 24.24 5.26
CA ASP A 17 50.77 25.42 4.58
C ASP A 17 49.66 26.06 5.43
N VAL A 18 49.48 27.37 5.30
CA VAL A 18 48.40 28.09 6.01
C VAL A 18 47.12 28.03 5.20
N GLU A 19 46.06 27.51 5.82
CA GLU A 19 44.77 27.41 5.16
C GLU A 19 44.14 28.79 4.90
N GLY A 20 43.86 29.08 3.62
CA GLY A 20 43.15 30.29 3.22
C GLY A 20 43.97 31.58 3.35
N SER A 21 45.30 31.49 3.32
CA SER A 21 46.19 32.63 3.52
C SER A 21 45.97 33.77 2.53
N THR A 22 45.65 33.48 1.26
CA THR A 22 45.31 34.51 0.26
C THR A 22 44.13 35.38 0.68
N ARG A 23 43.10 34.76 1.30
CA ARG A 23 41.93 35.49 1.82
C ARG A 23 42.31 36.33 3.03
N LEU A 24 43.14 35.80 3.94
CA LEU A 24 43.59 36.54 5.12
C LEU A 24 44.42 37.76 4.73
N TRP A 25 45.31 37.63 3.73
CA TRP A 25 46.05 38.74 3.15
C TRP A 25 45.15 39.80 2.51
N ALA A 26 44.05 39.41 1.86
CA ALA A 26 43.10 40.34 1.25
C ALA A 26 42.24 41.07 2.30
N GLN A 27 41.98 40.46 3.45
CA GLN A 27 41.15 41.02 4.51
C GLN A 27 41.89 42.03 5.38
N ASP A 28 43.09 41.68 5.85
CA ASP A 28 43.90 42.54 6.72
C ASP A 28 45.41 42.24 6.55
N PRO A 29 46.10 42.94 5.62
CA PRO A 29 47.51 42.71 5.33
C PRO A 29 48.45 42.92 6.54
N ASP A 30 48.15 43.89 7.40
CA ASP A 30 49.01 44.25 8.54
C ASP A 30 48.91 43.21 9.65
N ALA A 31 47.68 42.78 9.99
CA ALA A 31 47.46 41.70 10.94
C ALA A 31 48.02 40.37 10.42
N MET A 32 47.88 40.08 9.11
CA MET A 32 48.44 38.87 8.49
C MET A 32 49.97 38.87 8.53
N SER A 33 50.63 39.99 8.22
CA SER A 33 52.09 40.10 8.30
C SER A 33 52.63 39.88 9.72
N ALA A 34 51.94 40.41 10.74
CA ALA A 34 52.31 40.17 12.14
C ALA A 34 52.07 38.70 12.56
N SER A 35 50.99 38.10 12.09
CA SER A 35 50.66 36.70 12.35
C SER A 35 51.68 35.76 11.70
N LEU A 36 52.08 35.98 10.45
CA LEU A 36 53.08 35.15 9.78
C LEU A 36 54.44 35.12 10.49
N ARG A 37 54.89 36.25 11.07
CA ARG A 37 56.13 36.24 11.89
C ARG A 37 56.03 35.32 13.11
N SER A 38 54.86 35.28 13.77
CA SER A 38 54.63 34.37 14.90
C SER A 38 54.48 32.92 14.46
N HIS A 39 53.84 32.69 13.32
CA HIS A 39 53.74 31.38 12.67
C HIS A 39 55.13 30.80 12.35
N ASP A 40 55.99 31.59 11.70
CA ASP A 40 57.34 31.16 11.31
C ASP A 40 58.21 30.84 12.53
N GLU A 41 58.08 31.62 13.61
CA GLU A 41 58.73 31.36 14.90
C GLU A 41 58.30 30.01 15.48
N VAL A 42 56.99 29.74 15.51
CA VAL A 42 56.43 28.49 16.04
C VAL A 42 56.87 27.29 15.21
N LEU A 43 56.69 27.33 13.89
CA LEU A 43 57.07 26.21 13.03
C LEU A 43 58.57 25.92 13.09
N ARG A 44 59.41 26.96 13.02
CA ARG A 44 60.87 26.78 13.07
C ARG A 44 61.31 26.20 14.42
N THR A 45 60.75 26.69 15.52
CA THR A 45 61.07 26.19 16.87
C THR A 45 60.66 24.73 17.03
N ALA A 46 59.46 24.36 16.57
CA ALA A 46 58.97 22.99 16.67
C ALA A 46 59.79 22.02 15.79
N ILE A 47 60.13 22.43 14.56
CA ILE A 47 60.90 21.60 13.62
C ILE A 47 62.35 21.43 14.09
N GLU A 48 63.06 22.53 14.34
CA GLU A 48 64.48 22.46 14.73
C GLU A 48 64.65 21.89 16.15
N GLY A 49 63.65 22.03 17.03
CA GLY A 49 63.63 21.44 18.37
C GLY A 49 63.48 19.92 18.40
N HIS A 50 63.08 19.30 17.29
CA HIS A 50 62.95 17.85 17.12
C HIS A 50 63.86 17.34 16.00
N ASP A 51 65.08 17.88 15.90
CA ASP A 51 66.12 17.45 14.95
C ASP A 51 65.69 17.52 13.46
N GLY A 52 64.73 18.39 13.14
CA GLY A 52 64.27 18.63 11.77
C GLY A 52 65.12 19.66 11.03
N TYR A 53 65.36 19.41 9.74
CA TYR A 53 66.07 20.32 8.85
C TYR A 53 65.09 21.03 7.91
N VAL A 54 64.84 22.32 8.12
CA VAL A 54 64.06 23.16 7.19
C VAL A 54 64.93 23.48 5.97
N PHE A 55 64.58 22.88 4.84
CA PHE A 55 65.37 23.02 3.61
C PHE A 55 64.79 24.08 2.66
N THR A 56 63.47 24.33 2.72
CA THR A 56 62.86 25.43 1.98
C THR A 56 61.65 26.02 2.71
N THR A 57 61.41 27.31 2.47
CA THR A 57 60.21 28.04 2.88
C THR A 57 59.69 28.80 1.67
N ALA A 58 58.43 28.59 1.30
CA ALA A 58 57.80 29.21 0.14
C ALA A 58 56.55 29.98 0.58
N GLY A 59 56.69 31.30 0.74
CA GLY A 59 55.63 32.12 1.33
C GLY A 59 55.43 31.75 2.79
N ASP A 60 54.27 31.19 3.09
CA ASP A 60 53.79 30.73 4.40
C ASP A 60 53.90 29.21 4.58
N ALA A 61 54.44 28.49 3.60
CA ALA A 61 54.71 27.06 3.68
C ALA A 61 56.13 26.76 4.20
N PHE A 62 56.25 25.75 5.07
CA PHE A 62 57.53 25.15 5.47
C PHE A 62 57.66 23.73 4.94
N CYS A 63 58.85 23.41 4.44
CA CYS A 63 59.24 22.06 4.06
C CYS A 63 60.47 21.64 4.89
N ALA A 64 60.33 20.55 5.62
CA ALA A 64 61.36 20.04 6.51
C ALA A 64 61.61 18.55 6.32
N ALA A 65 62.85 18.13 6.58
CA ALA A 65 63.31 16.77 6.41
C ALA A 65 63.86 16.24 7.75
N PHE A 66 63.51 15.00 8.10
CA PHE A 66 63.85 14.35 9.37
C PHE A 66 64.50 12.99 9.12
N ALA A 67 65.50 12.64 9.94
CA ALA A 67 66.14 11.33 9.89
C ALA A 67 65.25 10.21 10.45
N ARG A 68 64.30 10.52 11.34
CA ARG A 68 63.34 9.56 11.91
C ARG A 68 61.91 10.08 11.78
N ALA A 69 60.98 9.18 11.48
CA ALA A 69 59.55 9.53 11.43
C ALA A 69 58.97 9.91 12.79
N SER A 70 59.47 9.32 13.89
CA SER A 70 59.06 9.70 15.26
C SER A 70 59.28 11.19 15.52
N ASP A 71 60.41 11.72 15.05
CA ASP A 71 60.83 13.10 15.30
C ASP A 71 59.97 14.06 14.45
N ALA A 72 59.64 13.66 13.21
CA ALA A 72 58.73 14.40 12.34
C ALA A 72 57.29 14.47 12.88
N VAL A 73 56.77 13.36 13.44
CA VAL A 73 55.45 13.31 14.06
C VAL A 73 55.42 14.16 15.34
N ALA A 74 56.45 14.07 16.18
CA ALA A 74 56.58 14.89 17.38
C ALA A 74 56.66 16.39 17.05
N ALA A 75 57.42 16.76 16.01
CA ALA A 75 57.49 18.13 15.52
C ALA A 75 56.13 18.65 15.04
N ALA A 76 55.40 17.86 14.23
CA ALA A 76 54.09 18.25 13.73
C ALA A 76 53.08 18.45 14.87
N ARG A 77 53.07 17.56 15.87
CA ARG A 77 52.23 17.69 17.06
C ARG A 77 52.58 18.95 17.85
N ALA A 78 53.85 19.12 18.20
CA ALA A 78 54.32 20.27 18.98
C ALA A 78 54.00 21.59 18.26
N ALA A 79 54.09 21.61 16.93
CA ALA A 79 53.73 22.77 16.12
C ALA A 79 52.22 23.05 16.18
N GLN A 80 51.36 22.05 15.98
CA GLN A 80 49.90 22.23 16.08
C GLN A 80 49.47 22.70 17.47
N ASP A 81 50.03 22.11 18.54
CA ASP A 81 49.72 22.49 19.92
C ASP A 81 50.14 23.94 20.20
N ALA A 82 51.33 24.34 19.74
CA ALA A 82 51.82 25.70 19.91
C ALA A 82 51.03 26.72 19.09
N LEU A 83 50.61 26.38 17.86
CA LEU A 83 49.76 27.21 17.02
C LEU A 83 48.36 27.41 17.63
N ALA A 84 47.78 26.34 18.20
CA ALA A 84 46.49 26.38 18.87
C ALA A 84 46.52 27.20 20.18
N ALA A 85 47.64 27.17 20.91
CA ALA A 85 47.83 27.94 22.15
C ALA A 85 48.19 29.42 21.91
N ARG A 86 48.57 29.80 20.68
CA ARG A 86 49.03 31.16 20.36
C ARG A 86 47.86 32.13 20.29
N THR A 87 48.05 33.32 20.86
CA THR A 87 47.14 34.45 20.65
C THR A 87 47.56 35.21 19.39
N TRP A 88 46.64 35.35 18.44
CA TRP A 88 46.90 35.95 17.13
C TRP A 88 46.48 37.43 17.07
N PRO A 89 47.24 38.31 16.39
CA PRO A 89 46.86 39.70 16.15
C PRO A 89 45.55 39.87 15.34
N GLY A 90 45.17 38.84 14.56
CA GLY A 90 43.94 38.78 13.77
C GLY A 90 43.26 37.42 13.91
N PRO A 91 42.49 36.96 12.90
CA PRO A 91 41.92 35.61 12.89
C PRO A 91 43.01 34.54 13.14
N PRO A 92 42.69 33.45 13.87
CA PRO A 92 43.66 32.41 14.15
C PRO A 92 44.23 31.78 12.86
N ILE A 93 45.55 31.64 12.79
CA ILE A 93 46.19 30.91 11.70
C ILE A 93 45.98 29.40 11.92
N ARG A 94 45.46 28.73 10.90
CA ARG A 94 45.24 27.28 10.88
C ARG A 94 46.16 26.66 9.85
N VAL A 95 47.05 25.77 10.30
CA VAL A 95 48.08 25.16 9.45
C VAL A 95 47.70 23.73 9.14
N ARG A 96 47.71 23.36 7.86
CA ARG A 96 47.58 21.96 7.42
C ARG A 96 48.97 21.36 7.28
N MET A 97 49.10 20.07 7.60
CA MET A 97 50.40 19.39 7.60
C MET A 97 50.31 17.99 6.98
N GLY A 98 51.35 17.60 6.24
CA GLY A 98 51.46 16.29 5.61
C GLY A 98 52.82 15.64 5.82
N LEU A 99 52.81 14.34 6.14
CA LEU A 99 53.98 13.54 6.44
C LEU A 99 54.11 12.33 5.50
N HIS A 100 55.25 12.21 4.84
CA HIS A 100 55.56 11.06 3.99
C HIS A 100 57.04 10.67 4.10
N MET A 101 57.31 9.36 4.04
CA MET A 101 58.66 8.80 4.16
C MET A 101 59.06 8.08 2.89
N GLY A 102 60.32 8.27 2.48
CA GLY A 102 60.92 7.63 1.31
C GLY A 102 62.34 8.13 1.06
N GLU A 103 62.96 7.65 -0.02
CA GLU A 103 64.28 8.13 -0.46
C GLU A 103 64.16 9.38 -1.31
N ALA A 104 65.01 10.37 -1.05
CA ALA A 104 65.12 11.60 -1.82
C ALA A 104 66.58 11.89 -2.16
N GLU A 105 66.80 12.63 -3.25
CA GLU A 105 68.11 13.12 -3.64
C GLU A 105 68.33 14.53 -3.09
N GLU A 106 69.37 14.69 -2.26
CA GLU A 106 69.80 16.01 -1.78
C GLU A 106 70.68 16.68 -2.84
N ARG A 107 70.34 17.92 -3.18
CA ARG A 107 71.13 18.74 -4.10
C ARG A 107 71.16 20.19 -3.64
N GLY A 108 72.28 20.62 -3.08
CA GLY A 108 72.54 22.04 -2.80
C GLY A 108 71.70 22.60 -1.66
N GLY A 109 71.35 21.77 -0.67
CA GLY A 109 70.52 22.15 0.48
C GLY A 109 69.02 22.00 0.26
N ASP A 110 68.59 21.37 -0.84
CA ASP A 110 67.19 21.09 -1.18
C ASP A 110 67.01 19.60 -1.52
N TYR A 111 65.77 19.10 -1.50
CA TYR A 111 65.45 17.69 -1.74
C TYR A 111 64.56 17.52 -2.97
N PHE A 112 64.92 16.55 -3.81
CA PHE A 112 64.21 16.22 -5.03
C PHE A 112 63.80 14.75 -5.08
N GLY A 113 62.63 14.48 -5.65
CA GLY A 113 62.16 13.13 -5.92
C GLY A 113 60.66 12.97 -5.68
N PRO A 114 60.10 11.82 -6.09
CA PRO A 114 58.67 11.53 -5.93
C PRO A 114 58.18 11.64 -4.48
N VAL A 115 59.02 11.29 -3.50
CA VAL A 115 58.68 11.35 -2.06
C VAL A 115 58.33 12.77 -1.61
N VAL A 116 59.05 13.79 -2.10
CA VAL A 116 58.84 15.19 -1.73
C VAL A 116 57.52 15.69 -2.34
N ASN A 117 57.24 15.30 -3.58
CA ASN A 117 55.97 15.59 -4.23
C ASN A 117 54.79 14.92 -3.50
N THR A 118 54.92 13.65 -3.12
CA THR A 118 53.88 12.94 -2.36
C THR A 118 53.65 13.60 -0.99
N ALA A 119 54.70 14.01 -0.27
CA ALA A 119 54.56 14.73 1.00
C ALA A 119 53.74 16.03 0.84
N ALA A 120 54.02 16.81 -0.20
CA ALA A 120 53.26 18.01 -0.55
C ALA A 120 51.80 17.69 -0.90
N ARG A 121 51.52 16.57 -1.57
CA ARG A 121 50.14 16.16 -1.90
C ARG A 121 49.35 15.67 -0.69
N VAL A 122 50.03 15.02 0.26
CA VAL A 122 49.42 14.61 1.54
C VAL A 122 49.07 15.85 2.37
N GLU A 123 49.94 16.86 2.41
CA GLU A 123 49.68 18.14 3.06
C GLU A 123 48.48 18.85 2.40
N ALA A 124 48.47 18.97 1.08
CA ALA A 124 47.43 19.69 0.36
C ALA A 124 46.02 19.08 0.54
N ALA A 125 45.94 17.77 0.81
CA ALA A 125 44.68 17.06 1.07
C ALA A 125 44.10 17.34 2.47
N ALA A 126 44.93 17.83 3.41
CA ALA A 126 44.56 18.13 4.79
C ALA A 126 43.83 19.47 4.95
N HIS A 127 43.10 19.62 6.06
CA HIS A 127 42.46 20.87 6.50
C HIS A 127 43.30 21.61 7.54
N GLY A 128 43.02 22.90 7.75
CA GLY A 128 43.73 23.70 8.76
C GLY A 128 43.58 23.15 10.18
N GLY A 129 44.70 22.81 10.81
CA GLY A 129 44.79 22.13 12.11
C GLY A 129 44.93 20.61 12.02
N GLN A 130 44.92 20.04 10.82
CA GLN A 130 45.02 18.60 10.59
C GLN A 130 46.45 18.20 10.22
N VAL A 131 46.89 17.04 10.73
CA VAL A 131 48.15 16.39 10.34
C VAL A 131 47.83 15.05 9.70
N LEU A 132 48.16 14.90 8.42
CA LEU A 132 48.00 13.66 7.68
C LEU A 132 49.33 12.95 7.52
N MET A 133 49.29 11.62 7.49
CA MET A 133 50.46 10.79 7.28
C MET A 133 50.15 9.54 6.46
N THR A 134 51.18 9.02 5.82
CA THR A 134 51.14 7.79 5.03
C THR A 134 51.57 6.56 5.86
N ALA A 135 51.32 5.36 5.33
CA ALA A 135 51.54 4.10 6.05
C ALA A 135 52.96 3.94 6.64
N PRO A 136 54.04 4.29 5.91
CA PRO A 136 55.41 4.16 6.45
C PRO A 136 55.67 5.06 7.66
N VAL A 137 55.07 6.26 7.71
CA VAL A 137 55.19 7.18 8.85
C VAL A 137 54.33 6.68 10.01
N ARG A 138 53.10 6.23 9.73
CA ARG A 138 52.19 5.64 10.72
C ARG A 138 52.77 4.40 11.41
N ALA A 139 53.60 3.63 10.71
CA ALA A 139 54.28 2.47 11.31
C ALA A 139 55.35 2.85 12.35
N ALA A 140 55.84 4.09 12.31
CA ALA A 140 56.93 4.57 13.15
C ALA A 140 56.49 5.43 14.35
N THR A 141 55.18 5.71 14.49
CA THR A 141 54.63 6.45 15.64
C THR A 141 53.88 5.53 16.61
N GLY A 142 53.98 5.85 17.91
CA GLY A 142 53.16 5.27 18.98
C GLY A 142 51.97 6.15 19.38
N ASP A 143 51.74 7.26 18.66
CA ASP A 143 50.64 8.18 18.89
C ASP A 143 49.28 7.58 18.47
N GLU A 144 48.21 8.11 19.07
CA GLU A 144 46.85 7.83 18.62
C GLU A 144 46.61 8.40 17.22
N VAL A 145 46.12 7.56 16.30
CA VAL A 145 45.86 7.90 14.90
C VAL A 145 44.50 7.38 14.44
N THR A 146 43.85 8.14 13.56
CA THR A 146 42.56 7.76 12.94
C THR A 146 42.79 7.34 11.49
N ALA A 147 42.29 6.17 11.09
CA ALA A 147 42.38 5.72 9.71
C ALA A 147 41.36 6.46 8.83
N LEU A 148 41.82 7.04 7.72
CA LEU A 148 40.98 7.75 6.75
C LEU A 148 40.78 6.97 5.43
N GLY A 149 41.46 5.83 5.27
CA GLY A 149 41.36 4.93 4.12
C GLY A 149 42.23 5.33 2.93
N SER A 150 41.95 4.73 1.77
CA SER A 150 42.67 4.94 0.51
C SER A 150 42.20 6.19 -0.23
N HIS A 151 43.13 7.07 -0.62
CA HIS A 151 42.84 8.30 -1.36
C HIS A 151 43.72 8.44 -2.60
N ALA A 152 43.10 8.76 -3.75
CA ALA A 152 43.84 9.16 -4.94
C ALA A 152 44.29 10.61 -4.80
N LEU A 153 45.60 10.84 -4.78
CA LEU A 153 46.19 12.18 -4.67
C LEU A 153 46.65 12.68 -6.04
N LYS A 154 46.53 13.99 -6.29
CA LYS A 154 46.88 14.60 -7.57
C LYS A 154 48.32 14.26 -7.98
N ASP A 155 48.50 13.72 -9.18
CA ASP A 155 49.80 13.34 -9.75
C ASP A 155 50.57 12.26 -8.94
N VAL A 156 49.89 11.55 -8.03
CA VAL A 156 50.42 10.36 -7.35
C VAL A 156 49.86 9.11 -8.07
N PRO A 157 50.70 8.21 -8.64
CA PRO A 157 50.23 7.14 -9.51
C PRO A 157 49.32 6.11 -8.84
N GLU A 158 49.55 5.82 -7.55
CA GLU A 158 48.81 4.83 -6.79
C GLU A 158 48.02 5.51 -5.66
N PRO A 159 46.81 5.01 -5.32
CA PRO A 159 46.09 5.45 -4.13
C PRO A 159 46.94 5.31 -2.87
N VAL A 160 46.89 6.32 -2.02
CA VAL A 160 47.66 6.38 -0.78
C VAL A 160 46.72 6.17 0.39
N GLU A 161 47.01 5.19 1.23
CA GLU A 161 46.35 5.07 2.52
C GLU A 161 46.76 6.23 3.43
N LEU A 162 45.78 6.93 3.98
CA LEU A 162 45.98 8.11 4.81
C LEU A 162 45.49 7.88 6.25
N TRP A 163 46.28 8.40 7.18
CA TRP A 163 45.95 8.45 8.60
C TRP A 163 46.07 9.87 9.11
N GLN A 164 45.21 10.20 10.06
CA GLN A 164 45.27 11.44 10.81
C GLN A 164 45.97 11.21 12.16
N LEU A 165 46.79 12.17 12.58
CA LEU A 165 47.28 12.24 13.95
C LEU A 165 46.17 12.75 14.88
N GLY A 166 45.80 11.98 15.89
CA GLY A 166 44.70 12.30 16.82
C GLY A 166 43.30 11.88 16.33
N THR A 167 42.28 12.25 17.11
CA THR A 167 40.87 11.81 16.96
C THR A 167 39.88 12.93 16.65
N ASP A 168 40.38 14.15 16.43
CA ASP A 168 39.54 15.30 16.08
C ASP A 168 38.79 15.07 14.75
N ALA A 169 37.57 15.60 14.64
CA ALA A 169 36.76 15.47 13.43
C ALA A 169 37.05 16.60 12.44
N PHE A 170 37.34 16.23 11.19
CA PHE A 170 37.54 17.15 10.07
C PHE A 170 36.58 16.82 8.91
N PRO A 171 36.29 17.77 8.01
CA PRO A 171 35.57 17.48 6.77
C PRO A 171 36.30 16.42 5.92
N PRO A 172 35.62 15.81 4.93
CA PRO A 172 36.26 14.91 3.97
C PRO A 172 37.52 15.51 3.34
N LEU A 173 38.53 14.68 3.08
CA LEU A 173 39.83 15.14 2.54
C LEU A 173 39.68 15.78 1.16
N ARG A 174 40.54 16.75 0.86
CA ARG A 174 40.61 17.40 -0.45
C ARG A 174 41.47 16.58 -1.42
N SER A 175 41.01 15.38 -1.77
CA SER A 175 41.71 14.50 -2.71
C SER A 175 41.15 14.62 -4.13
N VAL A 176 42.02 14.61 -5.15
CA VAL A 176 41.61 14.62 -6.56
C VAL A 176 41.22 13.21 -6.93
N GLY A 177 40.00 12.82 -6.57
CA GLY A 177 39.53 11.47 -6.90
C GLY A 177 38.26 10.97 -6.22
N THR A 178 37.57 11.75 -5.38
CA THR A 178 36.22 11.34 -4.97
C THR A 178 35.30 11.50 -6.17
N ARG A 179 34.97 10.39 -6.84
CA ARG A 179 33.91 10.34 -7.86
C ARG A 179 32.52 10.57 -7.28
N THR A 180 32.40 10.93 -6.01
CA THR A 180 31.11 11.13 -5.35
C THR A 180 31.20 11.86 -4.02
N ASN A 181 30.10 12.48 -3.62
CA ASN A 181 29.81 13.00 -2.29
C ASN A 181 28.59 12.31 -1.64
N LEU A 182 28.21 11.11 -2.13
CA LEU A 182 27.04 10.38 -1.63
C LEU A 182 27.12 10.14 -0.11
N PRO A 183 26.05 10.43 0.65
CA PRO A 183 26.00 10.14 2.08
C PRO A 183 26.13 8.64 2.35
N SER A 184 27.03 8.23 3.26
CA SER A 184 27.14 6.82 3.71
C SER A 184 26.09 6.51 4.78
N PRO A 185 25.04 5.75 4.47
CA PRO A 185 23.92 5.63 5.37
C PRO A 185 24.17 4.58 6.48
N ALA A 186 23.88 4.90 7.75
CA ALA A 186 24.19 4.03 8.90
C ALA A 186 23.39 2.72 8.98
N THR A 187 22.35 2.55 8.16
CA THR A 187 21.46 1.37 8.16
C THR A 187 21.21 0.92 6.72
N ARG A 188 21.00 -0.39 6.51
CA ARG A 188 20.73 -0.93 5.17
C ARG A 188 19.35 -0.51 4.66
N LEU A 189 19.23 -0.33 3.35
CA LEU A 189 17.95 -0.17 2.66
C LEU A 189 17.28 -1.55 2.58
N LEU A 190 16.05 -1.66 3.10
CA LEU A 190 15.30 -2.93 3.16
C LEU A 190 14.13 -2.89 2.18
N GLY A 191 13.95 -3.99 1.43
CA GLY A 191 12.77 -4.24 0.61
C GLY A 191 12.54 -3.29 -0.57
N ARG A 192 13.62 -2.69 -1.11
CA ARG A 192 13.60 -1.76 -2.24
C ARG A 192 14.45 -2.23 -3.43
N ALA A 193 14.81 -3.52 -3.46
CA ALA A 193 15.70 -4.05 -4.50
C ALA A 193 15.08 -3.96 -5.91
N GLU A 194 13.77 -4.19 -6.02
CA GLU A 194 13.05 -4.05 -7.29
C GLU A 194 12.93 -2.60 -7.72
N ASP A 195 12.63 -1.69 -6.79
CA ASP A 195 12.59 -0.25 -7.06
C ASP A 195 13.96 0.26 -7.56
N ALA A 196 15.04 -0.12 -6.86
CA ALA A 196 16.39 0.24 -7.25
C ALA A 196 16.73 -0.29 -8.66
N ARG A 197 16.34 -1.53 -8.97
CA ARG A 197 16.52 -2.11 -10.31
C ARG A 197 15.73 -1.34 -11.37
N ALA A 198 14.48 -0.99 -11.10
CA ALA A 198 13.62 -0.26 -12.03
C ALA A 198 14.16 1.14 -12.32
N VAL A 199 14.57 1.89 -11.27
CA VAL A 199 15.16 3.22 -11.43
C VAL A 199 16.45 3.16 -12.24
N ARG A 200 17.31 2.15 -12.02
CA ARG A 200 18.55 1.97 -12.80
C ARG A 200 18.29 1.70 -14.28
N LEU A 201 17.24 0.95 -14.61
CA LEU A 201 16.81 0.75 -16.00
C LEU A 201 16.34 2.07 -16.61
N LEU A 202 15.55 2.86 -15.88
CA LEU A 202 15.11 4.19 -16.36
C LEU A 202 16.29 5.14 -16.58
N LEU A 203 17.28 5.17 -15.68
CA LEU A 203 18.51 5.95 -15.83
C LEU A 203 19.37 5.49 -17.02
N ALA A 204 19.14 4.27 -17.54
CA ALA A 204 19.82 3.80 -18.72
C ALA A 204 19.24 4.33 -20.03
N GLU A 205 17.95 4.67 -20.03
CA GLU A 205 17.18 5.06 -21.22
C GLU A 205 16.84 6.56 -21.23
N HIS A 206 16.79 7.19 -20.06
CA HIS A 206 16.35 8.57 -19.87
C HIS A 206 17.41 9.43 -19.18
N ARG A 207 17.48 10.71 -19.56
CA ARG A 207 18.42 11.69 -19.00
C ARG A 207 17.86 12.48 -17.80
N LEU A 208 16.56 12.37 -17.55
CA LEU A 208 15.90 12.92 -16.36
C LEU A 208 14.93 11.88 -15.82
N VAL A 209 15.18 11.44 -14.59
CA VAL A 209 14.29 10.54 -13.85
C VAL A 209 13.93 11.21 -12.53
N THR A 210 12.63 11.31 -12.23
CA THR A 210 12.14 11.91 -10.99
C THR A 210 11.45 10.85 -10.14
N LEU A 211 11.97 10.64 -8.93
CA LEU A 211 11.33 9.80 -7.92
C LEU A 211 10.26 10.61 -7.20
N ILE A 212 9.01 10.17 -7.30
CA ILE A 212 7.87 10.82 -6.61
C ILE A 212 7.21 9.86 -5.62
N ALA A 213 6.82 10.40 -4.47
CA ALA A 213 6.13 9.69 -3.40
C ALA A 213 5.75 10.65 -2.27
N VAL A 214 4.88 10.21 -1.37
CA VAL A 214 4.63 10.90 -0.10
C VAL A 214 5.91 11.06 0.73
N GLY A 215 5.90 12.08 1.60
CA GLY A 215 6.97 12.27 2.58
C GLY A 215 7.12 11.05 3.47
N GLY A 216 8.37 10.60 3.68
CA GLY A 216 8.67 9.41 4.50
C GLY A 216 8.66 8.06 3.76
N SER A 217 8.39 8.02 2.45
CA SER A 217 8.48 6.79 1.62
C SER A 217 9.91 6.27 1.37
N GLY A 218 10.92 7.06 1.71
CA GLY A 218 12.33 6.67 1.56
C GLY A 218 12.98 7.04 0.21
N LYS A 219 12.42 8.00 -0.54
CA LYS A 219 12.96 8.46 -1.84
C LYS A 219 14.45 8.80 -1.79
N THR A 220 14.87 9.63 -0.84
CA THR A 220 16.28 10.00 -0.62
C THR A 220 17.15 8.77 -0.40
N ARG A 221 16.67 7.79 0.38
CA ARG A 221 17.43 6.57 0.66
C ARG A 221 17.57 5.69 -0.58
N LEU A 222 16.50 5.58 -1.36
CA LEU A 222 16.51 4.89 -2.64
C LEU A 222 17.44 5.58 -3.65
N ALA A 223 17.39 6.91 -3.75
CA ALA A 223 18.25 7.68 -4.64
C ALA A 223 19.74 7.51 -4.28
N ILE A 224 20.08 7.52 -2.99
CA ILE A 224 21.45 7.28 -2.53
C ILE A 224 21.92 5.86 -2.86
N ASP A 225 21.08 4.84 -2.61
CA ASP A 225 21.41 3.43 -2.90
C ASP A 225 21.58 3.17 -4.41
N VAL A 226 20.69 3.75 -5.23
CA VAL A 226 20.81 3.75 -6.69
C VAL A 226 22.08 4.48 -7.13
N GLY A 227 22.36 5.65 -6.55
CA GLY A 227 23.56 6.43 -6.84
C GLY A 227 24.85 5.64 -6.57
N ASP A 228 24.92 4.96 -5.43
CA ASP A 228 26.06 4.12 -5.05
C ASP A 228 26.24 2.95 -6.03
N ALA A 229 25.14 2.28 -6.39
CA ALA A 229 25.14 1.19 -7.36
C ALA A 229 25.53 1.61 -8.79
N GLU A 230 25.30 2.88 -9.14
CA GLU A 230 25.60 3.45 -10.46
C GLU A 230 27.01 4.08 -10.55
N LEU A 231 27.75 4.21 -9.43
CA LEU A 231 29.11 4.76 -9.41
C LEU A 231 30.06 4.18 -10.49
N PRO A 232 30.06 2.86 -10.79
CA PRO A 232 30.94 2.31 -11.82
C PRO A 232 30.61 2.77 -13.24
N ARG A 233 29.37 3.20 -13.51
CA ARG A 233 28.89 3.60 -14.84
C ARG A 233 29.34 5.01 -15.22
N TRP A 234 29.40 5.92 -14.25
CA TRP A 234 29.59 7.35 -14.50
C TRP A 234 31.07 7.74 -14.37
N ARG A 235 31.72 8.04 -15.50
CA ARG A 235 33.15 8.36 -15.56
C ARG A 235 33.53 9.56 -14.70
N ASP A 236 32.68 10.58 -14.69
CA ASP A 236 32.87 11.85 -13.96
C ASP A 236 32.11 11.87 -12.62
N GLY A 237 31.55 10.73 -12.21
CA GLY A 237 31.04 10.50 -10.86
C GLY A 237 29.53 10.66 -10.66
N VAL A 238 29.11 10.49 -9.41
CA VAL A 238 27.72 10.61 -8.93
C VAL A 238 27.67 11.65 -7.81
N TRP A 239 26.87 12.69 -7.97
CA TRP A 239 26.90 13.87 -7.11
C TRP A 239 25.53 14.14 -6.50
N PHE A 240 25.46 14.16 -5.18
CA PHE A 240 24.27 14.41 -4.37
C PHE A 240 24.18 15.89 -3.98
N VAL A 241 23.03 16.49 -4.26
CA VAL A 241 22.69 17.87 -3.94
C VAL A 241 21.50 17.86 -2.99
N ASP A 242 21.75 18.17 -1.71
CA ASP A 242 20.69 18.32 -0.71
C ASP A 242 20.11 19.73 -0.79
N LEU A 243 18.86 19.85 -1.27
CA LEU A 243 18.18 21.14 -1.37
C LEU A 243 17.41 21.50 -0.10
N THR A 244 17.38 20.65 0.94
CA THR A 244 16.55 20.85 2.14
C THR A 244 16.76 22.19 2.85
N ALA A 245 17.97 22.75 2.80
CA ALA A 245 18.30 24.03 3.43
C ALA A 245 18.12 25.25 2.50
N VAL A 246 17.77 25.04 1.23
CA VAL A 246 17.57 26.09 0.22
C VAL A 246 16.16 26.63 0.41
N THR A 247 16.02 27.89 0.82
CA THR A 247 14.70 28.51 1.04
C THR A 247 14.35 29.53 -0.03
N ASP A 248 15.34 29.94 -0.83
CA ASP A 248 15.23 30.85 -1.94
C ASP A 248 15.63 30.10 -3.22
N PRO A 249 14.77 30.03 -4.25
CA PRO A 249 15.07 29.39 -5.54
C PRO A 249 16.41 29.83 -6.16
N ALA A 250 16.84 31.08 -5.96
CA ALA A 250 18.12 31.58 -6.43
C ALA A 250 19.34 30.84 -5.83
N GLY A 251 19.16 30.12 -4.71
CA GLY A 251 20.19 29.33 -4.05
C GLY A 251 20.49 27.97 -4.70
N VAL A 252 19.63 27.48 -5.61
CA VAL A 252 19.78 26.14 -6.23
C VAL A 252 21.09 26.03 -7.01
N GLY A 253 21.42 27.02 -7.84
CA GLY A 253 22.66 27.02 -8.62
C GLY A 253 23.91 26.98 -7.74
N ALA A 254 23.92 27.73 -6.64
CA ALA A 254 25.03 27.72 -5.69
C ALA A 254 25.18 26.36 -4.98
N ALA A 255 24.07 25.71 -4.61
CA ALA A 255 24.09 24.39 -4.00
C ALA A 255 24.65 23.32 -4.95
N VAL A 256 24.22 23.33 -6.22
CA VAL A 256 24.72 22.41 -7.26
C VAL A 256 26.19 22.67 -7.54
N ALA A 257 26.58 23.93 -7.73
CA ALA A 257 27.98 24.31 -7.96
C ALA A 257 28.89 23.86 -6.82
N GLY A 258 28.45 24.05 -5.57
CA GLY A 258 29.16 23.60 -4.38
C GLY A 258 29.31 22.08 -4.30
N ALA A 259 28.25 21.34 -4.64
CA ALA A 259 28.29 19.87 -4.64
C ALA A 259 29.26 19.30 -5.67
N ILE A 260 29.29 19.84 -6.89
CA ILE A 260 30.14 19.35 -8.00
C ILE A 260 31.55 20.00 -8.03
N GLY A 261 31.86 20.85 -7.04
CA GLY A 261 33.15 21.54 -6.94
C GLY A 261 33.41 22.57 -8.04
N MET A 262 32.37 23.19 -8.60
CA MET A 262 32.50 24.23 -9.62
C MET A 262 32.86 25.57 -8.96
N GLU A 263 33.94 26.21 -9.41
CA GLU A 263 34.26 27.57 -9.00
C GLU A 263 33.30 28.59 -9.64
N VAL A 264 32.47 29.23 -8.81
CA VAL A 264 31.54 30.28 -9.24
C VAL A 264 32.32 31.57 -9.49
N ARG A 265 32.41 32.01 -10.76
CA ARG A 265 32.80 33.39 -11.12
C ARG A 265 31.56 34.28 -11.06
N ALA A 266 31.72 35.59 -10.89
CA ALA A 266 30.70 36.58 -10.49
C ALA A 266 29.39 36.72 -11.32
N SER A 267 29.04 35.77 -12.18
CA SER A 267 27.73 35.61 -12.83
C SER A 267 26.79 34.71 -12.02
N ASP A 268 25.51 34.66 -12.39
CA ASP A 268 24.56 33.68 -11.86
C ASP A 268 25.12 32.25 -12.03
N PRO A 269 25.24 31.45 -10.95
CA PRO A 269 25.71 30.07 -11.05
C PRO A 269 24.87 29.20 -12.01
N LEU A 270 23.55 29.45 -12.13
CA LEU A 270 22.65 28.66 -12.98
C LEU A 270 23.04 28.75 -14.46
N ASP A 271 23.45 29.93 -14.93
CA ASP A 271 23.87 30.16 -16.31
C ASP A 271 25.14 29.39 -16.71
N GLY A 272 26.02 29.09 -15.75
CA GLY A 272 27.31 28.46 -15.99
C GLY A 272 27.31 26.94 -15.87
N ILE A 273 26.34 26.37 -15.16
CA ILE A 273 26.26 24.92 -14.88
C ILE A 273 26.10 24.10 -16.16
N PRO A 274 25.19 24.42 -17.11
CA PRO A 274 25.04 23.63 -18.34
C PRO A 274 26.34 23.53 -19.14
N GLN A 275 27.10 24.63 -19.27
CA GLN A 275 28.39 24.65 -19.97
C GLN A 275 29.47 23.88 -19.22
N TYR A 276 29.48 23.92 -17.88
CA TYR A 276 30.42 23.14 -17.07
C TYR A 276 30.17 21.62 -17.18
N LEU A 277 28.89 21.23 -17.27
CA LEU A 277 28.45 19.84 -17.41
C LEU A 277 28.50 19.33 -18.85
N SER A 278 28.55 20.23 -19.84
CA SER A 278 28.69 19.89 -21.25
C SER A 278 29.95 19.05 -21.49
N GLY A 279 29.77 17.83 -22.00
CA GLY A 279 30.85 16.88 -22.29
C GLY A 279 31.28 15.98 -21.12
N ARG A 280 30.60 16.05 -19.96
CA ARG A 280 30.80 15.14 -18.83
C ARG A 280 29.80 13.98 -18.83
N GLN A 281 30.24 12.83 -18.35
CA GLN A 281 29.45 11.62 -18.08
C GLN A 281 29.28 11.46 -16.56
N MET A 282 28.21 12.05 -16.02
CA MET A 282 27.94 12.04 -14.58
C MET A 282 26.45 11.93 -14.26
N LEU A 283 26.16 11.46 -13.05
CA LEU A 283 24.82 11.48 -12.46
C LEU A 283 24.72 12.59 -11.43
N LEU A 284 23.73 13.47 -11.59
CA LEU A 284 23.38 14.48 -10.60
C LEU A 284 22.11 14.04 -9.87
N ILE A 285 22.20 13.88 -8.55
CA ILE A 285 21.07 13.56 -7.69
C ILE A 285 20.60 14.85 -7.01
N LEU A 286 19.41 15.33 -7.38
CA LEU A 286 18.78 16.50 -6.77
C LEU A 286 17.77 16.00 -5.73
N ASP A 287 18.06 16.18 -4.44
CA ASP A 287 17.19 15.69 -3.37
C ASP A 287 16.29 16.81 -2.83
N ASN A 288 15.03 16.47 -2.55
CA ASN A 288 14.02 17.34 -1.93
C ASN A 288 13.63 18.55 -2.81
N CYS A 289 13.33 18.32 -4.10
CA CYS A 289 13.05 19.40 -5.06
C CYS A 289 11.71 20.12 -4.82
N GLU A 290 10.78 19.56 -4.04
CA GLU A 290 9.37 20.01 -3.91
C GLU A 290 9.16 21.47 -3.46
N HIS A 291 10.18 22.16 -2.95
CA HIS A 291 10.08 23.56 -2.50
C HIS A 291 10.75 24.56 -3.44
N VAL A 292 11.44 24.06 -4.47
CA VAL A 292 12.18 24.84 -5.48
C VAL A 292 12.00 24.19 -6.86
N VAL A 293 10.82 23.61 -7.12
CA VAL A 293 10.53 22.82 -8.33
C VAL A 293 10.84 23.59 -9.59
N ASP A 294 10.36 24.84 -9.70
CA ASP A 294 10.60 25.70 -10.86
C ASP A 294 12.10 25.90 -11.17
N ALA A 295 12.91 26.15 -10.13
CA ALA A 295 14.36 26.35 -10.30
C ALA A 295 15.08 25.03 -10.63
N CYS A 296 14.60 23.90 -10.09
CA CYS A 296 15.10 22.58 -10.47
C CYS A 296 14.73 22.22 -11.91
N ALA A 297 13.53 22.60 -12.37
CA ALA A 297 13.07 22.43 -13.74
C ALA A 297 13.93 23.25 -14.71
N GLU A 298 14.15 24.54 -14.44
CA GLU A 298 15.02 25.41 -15.24
C GLU A 298 16.46 24.86 -15.35
N LEU A 299 17.01 24.38 -14.23
CA LEU A 299 18.32 23.72 -14.22
C LEU A 299 18.32 22.45 -15.09
N ALA A 300 17.30 21.60 -14.94
CA ALA A 300 17.19 20.36 -15.69
C ALA A 300 17.09 20.62 -17.20
N GLU A 301 16.25 21.57 -17.62
CA GLU A 301 16.13 22.00 -19.02
C GLU A 301 17.48 22.48 -19.58
N GLY A 302 18.19 23.33 -18.83
CA GLY A 302 19.51 23.81 -19.21
C GLY A 302 20.52 22.67 -19.42
N VAL A 303 20.60 21.73 -18.47
CA VAL A 303 21.51 20.57 -18.54
C VAL A 303 21.14 19.60 -19.67
N LEU A 304 19.85 19.38 -19.89
CA LEU A 304 19.36 18.52 -20.97
C LEU A 304 19.65 19.16 -22.34
N GLY A 305 19.40 20.47 -22.48
CA GLY A 305 19.60 21.25 -23.71
C GLY A 305 21.06 21.45 -24.13
N ALA A 306 22.01 21.45 -23.18
CA ALA A 306 23.44 21.62 -23.46
C ALA A 306 24.10 20.41 -24.18
N GLY A 307 23.38 19.30 -24.38
CA GLY A 307 23.81 18.20 -25.25
C GLY A 307 24.91 17.28 -24.70
N GLY A 308 25.11 17.25 -23.38
CA GLY A 308 26.05 16.35 -22.70
C GLY A 308 25.48 14.97 -22.33
N GLU A 309 26.32 14.11 -21.73
CA GLU A 309 25.93 12.80 -21.18
C GLU A 309 25.64 12.84 -19.67
N THR A 310 25.29 14.03 -19.16
CA THR A 310 24.84 14.18 -17.78
C THR A 310 23.37 13.75 -17.67
N THR A 311 23.09 12.93 -16.66
CA THR A 311 21.75 12.46 -16.29
C THR A 311 21.38 13.00 -14.91
N ILE A 312 20.12 13.34 -14.72
CA ILE A 312 19.57 13.85 -13.46
C ILE A 312 18.63 12.79 -12.84
N LEU A 313 18.84 12.51 -11.56
CA LEU A 313 17.90 11.78 -10.71
C LEU A 313 17.36 12.76 -9.66
N ALA A 314 16.13 13.21 -9.81
CA ALA A 314 15.49 14.08 -8.83
C ALA A 314 14.67 13.28 -7.81
N THR A 315 14.61 13.74 -6.56
CA THR A 315 13.59 13.31 -5.60
C THR A 315 12.67 14.50 -5.33
N SER A 316 11.37 14.27 -5.47
CA SER A 316 10.35 15.31 -5.30
C SER A 316 9.04 14.70 -4.77
N ARG A 317 8.11 15.53 -4.34
CA ARG A 317 6.71 15.12 -4.07
C ARG A 317 5.82 15.27 -5.29
N GLU A 318 6.19 16.15 -6.21
CA GLU A 318 5.49 16.46 -7.45
C GLU A 318 6.45 16.40 -8.66
N TRP A 319 5.91 16.48 -9.87
CA TRP A 319 6.69 16.39 -11.11
C TRP A 319 7.50 17.67 -11.31
N LEU A 320 8.62 17.60 -12.03
CA LEU A 320 9.33 18.81 -12.43
C LEU A 320 8.69 19.47 -13.66
N ASP A 321 7.86 18.74 -14.41
CA ASP A 321 7.18 19.18 -15.63
C ASP A 321 8.14 19.61 -16.74
N VAL A 322 9.21 18.82 -16.92
CA VAL A 322 10.26 19.06 -17.92
C VAL A 322 10.15 18.08 -19.09
N ASP A 323 10.33 18.57 -20.32
CA ASP A 323 10.34 17.73 -21.51
C ASP A 323 11.40 16.62 -21.42
N GLY A 324 10.95 15.37 -21.54
CA GLY A 324 11.81 14.18 -21.42
C GLY A 324 11.96 13.65 -19.98
N GLU A 325 11.27 14.23 -19.00
CA GLU A 325 11.14 13.70 -17.64
C GLU A 325 10.53 12.30 -17.65
N ARG A 326 11.14 11.39 -16.89
CA ARG A 326 10.58 10.08 -16.59
C ARG A 326 10.27 9.95 -15.11
N VAL A 327 8.98 9.89 -14.79
CA VAL A 327 8.51 9.81 -13.42
C VAL A 327 8.47 8.36 -12.95
N TYR A 328 9.04 8.09 -11.78
CA TYR A 328 8.97 6.81 -11.09
C TYR A 328 8.29 6.97 -9.72
N HIS A 329 7.11 6.35 -9.57
CA HIS A 329 6.36 6.38 -8.32
C HIS A 329 6.94 5.39 -7.31
N VAL A 330 7.49 5.89 -6.20
CA VAL A 330 7.98 5.06 -5.10
C VAL A 330 6.81 4.73 -4.17
N GLY A 331 6.20 3.57 -4.37
CA GLY A 331 5.09 3.10 -3.52
C GLY A 331 5.52 2.79 -2.08
N PRO A 332 4.58 2.58 -1.15
CA PRO A 332 4.91 2.08 0.19
C PRO A 332 5.53 0.67 0.17
N LEU A 333 6.08 0.22 1.30
CA LEU A 333 6.60 -1.15 1.43
C LEU A 333 5.44 -2.17 1.45
N GLY A 334 5.65 -3.36 0.87
CA GLY A 334 4.66 -4.44 0.91
C GLY A 334 4.27 -4.86 2.33
N THR A 335 3.00 -5.23 2.52
CA THR A 335 2.39 -5.55 3.83
C THR A 335 1.52 -6.83 3.82
N GLU A 336 1.60 -7.64 2.76
CA GLU A 336 0.80 -8.87 2.59
C GLU A 336 1.63 -10.17 2.64
N GLY A 337 2.08 -10.60 3.83
CA GLY A 337 2.67 -11.93 4.06
C GLY A 337 3.74 -12.05 5.16
N GLN A 338 4.08 -13.28 5.55
CA GLN A 338 5.26 -13.54 6.39
C GLN A 338 6.54 -13.36 5.54
N GLY A 339 7.37 -12.36 5.86
CA GLY A 339 8.57 -12.00 5.11
C GLY A 339 8.52 -10.63 4.41
N ASP A 340 7.43 -9.88 4.61
CA ASP A 340 7.23 -8.58 3.99
C ASP A 340 8.31 -7.54 4.33
N PRO A 341 8.68 -6.68 3.36
CA PRO A 341 9.54 -5.52 3.57
C PRO A 341 9.18 -4.63 4.76
N ALA A 342 7.89 -4.37 4.98
CA ALA A 342 7.44 -3.51 6.09
C ALA A 342 7.68 -4.16 7.46
N ILE A 343 7.40 -5.47 7.56
CA ILE A 343 7.64 -6.26 8.78
C ILE A 343 9.13 -6.39 9.03
N ALA A 344 9.93 -6.68 7.99
CA ALA A 344 11.38 -6.76 8.09
C ALA A 344 11.98 -5.44 8.59
N LEU A 345 11.49 -4.30 8.07
CA LEU A 345 11.87 -2.98 8.56
C LEU A 345 11.48 -2.79 10.03
N PHE A 346 10.24 -3.13 10.42
CA PHE A 346 9.80 -3.02 11.81
C PHE A 346 10.70 -3.83 12.75
N VAL A 347 10.96 -5.09 12.42
CA VAL A 347 11.78 -6.00 13.23
C VAL A 347 13.21 -5.49 13.34
N ASP A 348 13.84 -5.11 12.22
CA ASP A 348 15.22 -4.60 12.24
C ASP A 348 15.34 -3.37 13.16
N ARG A 349 14.39 -2.44 13.08
CA ARG A 349 14.38 -1.23 13.91
C ARG A 349 14.03 -1.52 15.37
N ALA A 350 13.14 -2.48 15.62
CA ALA A 350 12.78 -2.92 16.96
C ALA A 350 13.98 -3.57 17.67
N VAL A 351 14.69 -4.49 16.99
CA VAL A 351 15.89 -5.17 17.52
C VAL A 351 17.02 -4.17 17.81
N ALA A 352 17.18 -3.14 16.97
CA ALA A 352 18.17 -2.10 17.20
C ALA A 352 17.92 -1.28 18.49
N ILE A 353 16.67 -1.26 18.98
CA ILE A 353 16.27 -0.52 20.19
C ILE A 353 16.18 -1.46 21.41
N GLU A 354 15.61 -2.64 21.22
CA GLU A 354 15.44 -3.69 22.22
C GLU A 354 16.04 -5.00 21.67
N PRO A 355 17.31 -5.33 21.97
CA PRO A 355 17.99 -6.50 21.41
C PRO A 355 17.29 -7.85 21.69
N GLY A 356 16.45 -7.91 22.73
CA GLY A 356 15.64 -9.08 23.06
C GLY A 356 14.35 -9.22 22.24
N PHE A 357 14.01 -8.26 21.38
CA PHE A 357 12.81 -8.33 20.55
C PHE A 357 12.93 -9.45 19.52
N SER A 358 11.94 -10.35 19.51
CA SER A 358 11.82 -11.42 18.52
C SER A 358 10.41 -11.49 17.97
N LEU A 359 10.27 -11.66 16.66
CA LEU A 359 8.97 -11.96 16.05
C LEU A 359 8.65 -13.44 16.28
N ASP A 360 7.57 -13.72 17.00
CA ASP A 360 7.06 -15.08 17.26
C ASP A 360 5.66 -15.28 16.65
N PRO A 361 5.13 -16.51 16.58
CA PRO A 361 3.80 -16.76 15.99
C PRO A 361 2.66 -16.00 16.66
N ALA A 362 2.80 -15.61 17.93
CA ALA A 362 1.77 -14.85 18.65
C ALA A 362 1.80 -13.35 18.33
N THR A 363 2.95 -12.81 17.94
CA THR A 363 3.16 -11.38 17.67
C THR A 363 3.20 -11.04 16.19
N ALA A 364 3.42 -12.03 15.31
CA ALA A 364 3.50 -11.86 13.86
C ALA A 364 2.25 -11.17 13.27
N ASP A 365 1.05 -11.65 13.59
CA ASP A 365 -0.20 -11.09 13.07
C ASP A 365 -0.43 -9.66 13.56
N THR A 366 -0.04 -9.37 14.80
CA THR A 366 -0.15 -8.02 15.38
C THR A 366 0.80 -7.05 14.67
N VAL A 367 2.06 -7.43 14.45
CA VAL A 367 3.04 -6.60 13.74
C VAL A 367 2.67 -6.40 12.27
N SER A 368 2.15 -7.43 11.61
CA SER A 368 1.58 -7.32 10.25
C SER A 368 0.45 -6.29 10.23
N THR A 369 -0.48 -6.37 11.18
CA THR A 369 -1.60 -5.42 11.29
C THR A 369 -1.13 -3.99 11.55
N ILE A 370 -0.11 -3.81 12.41
CA ILE A 370 0.53 -2.50 12.62
C ILE A 370 1.13 -1.96 11.32
N CYS A 371 1.92 -2.76 10.61
CA CYS A 371 2.58 -2.34 9.37
C CYS A 371 1.54 -1.94 8.30
N ARG A 372 0.42 -2.66 8.23
CA ARG A 372 -0.71 -2.37 7.34
C ARG A 372 -1.40 -1.06 7.71
N ARG A 373 -1.71 -0.84 9.00
CA ARG A 373 -2.29 0.42 9.52
C ARG A 373 -1.36 1.63 9.40
N LEU A 374 -0.06 1.38 9.22
CA LEU A 374 0.96 2.39 8.92
C LEU A 374 1.22 2.53 7.40
N ASP A 375 0.34 1.96 6.57
CA ASP A 375 0.38 1.96 5.11
C ASP A 375 1.67 1.41 4.49
N GLY A 376 2.50 0.69 5.24
CA GLY A 376 3.84 0.32 4.76
C GLY A 376 4.81 1.52 4.64
N LEU A 377 4.50 2.68 5.23
CA LEU A 377 5.36 3.87 5.17
C LEU A 377 6.62 3.70 6.04
N PRO A 378 7.83 3.68 5.45
CA PRO A 378 9.06 3.44 6.20
C PRO A 378 9.24 4.35 7.42
N LEU A 379 9.01 5.66 7.28
CA LEU A 379 9.15 6.58 8.41
C LEU A 379 8.17 6.27 9.56
N ALA A 380 6.93 5.94 9.24
CA ALA A 380 5.92 5.61 10.24
C ALA A 380 6.28 4.31 10.97
N ILE A 381 6.76 3.31 10.23
CA ILE A 381 7.26 2.05 10.77
C ILE A 381 8.46 2.27 11.68
N GLU A 382 9.43 3.10 11.28
CA GLU A 382 10.60 3.43 12.11
C GLU A 382 10.18 4.11 13.43
N LEU A 383 9.23 5.05 13.37
CA LEU A 383 8.70 5.72 14.55
C LEU A 383 7.96 4.75 15.48
N ALA A 384 7.13 3.86 14.94
CA ALA A 384 6.42 2.84 15.71
C ALA A 384 7.37 1.82 16.35
N ALA A 385 8.33 1.30 15.57
CA ALA A 385 9.34 0.37 16.06
C ALA A 385 10.21 0.99 17.18
N SER A 386 10.44 2.31 17.16
CA SER A 386 11.17 2.99 18.25
C SER A 386 10.44 2.96 19.61
N ARG A 387 9.15 2.65 19.63
CA ARG A 387 8.31 2.60 20.83
C ARG A 387 8.31 1.25 21.54
N VAL A 388 8.86 0.21 20.93
CA VAL A 388 8.85 -1.15 21.52
C VAL A 388 9.60 -1.24 22.85
N ALA A 389 10.49 -0.26 23.14
CA ALA A 389 11.15 -0.13 24.44
C ALA A 389 10.18 0.16 25.61
N VAL A 390 8.98 0.65 25.32
CA VAL A 390 8.00 1.10 26.34
C VAL A 390 6.59 0.58 26.12
N LEU A 391 6.25 0.11 24.92
CA LEU A 391 4.94 -0.42 24.56
C LEU A 391 5.08 -1.77 23.88
N SER A 392 4.23 -2.74 24.26
CA SER A 392 4.14 -4.01 23.53
C SER A 392 3.49 -3.79 22.15
N PRO A 393 3.67 -4.71 21.17
CA PRO A 393 2.97 -4.62 19.89
C PRO A 393 1.45 -4.48 20.02
N ALA A 394 0.81 -5.20 20.95
CA ALA A 394 -0.63 -5.08 21.17
C ALA A 394 -1.03 -3.65 21.62
N MET A 395 -0.28 -3.07 22.56
CA MET A 395 -0.51 -1.70 23.02
C MET A 395 -0.22 -0.65 21.94
N LEU A 396 0.74 -0.92 21.05
CA LEU A 396 0.99 -0.07 19.90
C LEU A 396 -0.20 -0.08 18.94
N LEU A 397 -0.74 -1.27 18.65
CA LEU A 397 -1.89 -1.41 17.77
C LEU A 397 -3.13 -0.68 18.31
N GLU A 398 -3.43 -0.81 19.61
CA GLU A 398 -4.52 -0.08 20.27
C GLU A 398 -4.32 1.45 20.21
N GLY A 399 -3.09 1.93 20.31
CA GLY A 399 -2.77 3.35 20.24
C GLY A 399 -2.78 3.96 18.83
N LEU A 400 -2.88 3.17 17.77
CA LEU A 400 -2.85 3.68 16.38
C LEU A 400 -4.11 4.45 15.99
N ASP A 401 -5.18 4.38 16.76
CA ASP A 401 -6.36 5.21 16.54
C ASP A 401 -6.04 6.71 16.78
N ASP A 402 -5.05 7.02 17.64
CA ASP A 402 -4.44 8.35 17.83
C ASP A 402 -2.94 8.34 17.38
N ARG A 403 -2.72 7.85 16.15
CA ARG A 403 -1.36 7.60 15.60
C ARG A 403 -0.45 8.83 15.62
N PHE A 404 -0.95 10.03 15.40
CA PHE A 404 -0.10 11.23 15.39
C PHE A 404 0.48 11.54 16.77
N ARG A 405 -0.33 11.43 17.82
CA ARG A 405 0.15 11.59 19.20
C ARG A 405 1.09 10.46 19.59
N LEU A 406 0.76 9.22 19.20
CA LEU A 406 1.60 8.05 19.47
C LEU A 406 3.00 8.18 18.83
N LEU A 407 3.08 8.67 17.60
CA LEU A 407 4.31 8.74 16.80
C LEU A 407 5.13 10.04 17.02
N SER A 408 4.64 11.00 17.81
CA SER A 408 5.29 12.31 18.03
C SER A 408 6.44 12.33 19.04
N GLY A 409 6.62 11.30 19.88
CA GLY A 409 7.47 11.37 21.08
C GLY A 409 8.81 10.62 21.04
N GLY A 410 9.46 10.48 19.88
CA GLY A 410 10.81 9.90 19.76
C GLY A 410 11.93 10.84 20.27
N ARG A 411 13.09 10.28 20.66
CA ARG A 411 14.22 11.00 21.29
C ARG A 411 14.61 12.31 20.57
N ARG A 412 14.64 13.42 21.33
CA ARG A 412 14.98 14.82 20.97
C ARG A 412 16.31 15.09 20.22
N ARG A 413 17.08 14.09 19.80
CA ARG A 413 18.45 14.28 19.27
C ARG A 413 18.62 14.08 17.76
N GLN A 414 17.58 13.74 17.01
CA GLN A 414 17.64 13.78 15.54
C GLN A 414 16.58 14.74 15.02
N ARG A 415 17.00 15.71 14.19
CA ARG A 415 16.14 16.68 13.48
C ARG A 415 15.28 16.00 12.39
N ARG A 416 14.72 14.81 12.65
CA ARG A 416 13.77 14.18 11.73
C ARG A 416 12.38 14.77 12.00
N PRO A 417 11.66 15.29 10.99
CA PRO A 417 10.29 15.76 11.17
C PRO A 417 9.41 14.61 11.70
N THR A 418 8.40 14.92 12.52
CA THR A 418 7.36 13.94 12.87
C THR A 418 6.57 13.59 11.61
N LEU A 419 5.91 12.42 11.60
CA LEU A 419 5.04 12.03 10.49
C LEU A 419 3.98 13.13 10.23
N GLN A 420 3.42 13.69 11.31
CA GLN A 420 2.49 14.82 11.24
C GLN A 420 3.12 16.06 10.62
N ALA A 421 4.30 16.49 11.06
CA ALA A 421 4.98 17.67 10.48
C ALA A 421 5.32 17.49 8.99
N THR A 422 5.58 16.26 8.58
CA THR A 422 5.87 15.93 7.16
C THR A 422 4.62 16.08 6.30
N ILE A 423 3.46 15.63 6.81
CA ILE A 423 2.17 15.72 6.13
C ILE A 423 1.63 17.15 6.19
N ASP A 424 1.73 17.84 7.33
CA ASP A 424 1.38 19.25 7.52
C ASP A 424 2.03 20.12 6.43
N TRP A 425 3.32 19.91 6.20
CA TRP A 425 4.05 20.65 5.18
C TRP A 425 3.56 20.34 3.76
N SER A 426 3.31 19.06 3.43
CA SER A 426 2.68 18.68 2.15
C SER A 426 1.33 19.35 1.94
N TYR A 427 0.52 19.42 2.99
CA TYR A 427 -0.81 20.02 2.94
C TYR A 427 -0.76 21.54 2.79
N GLN A 428 0.22 22.21 3.42
CA GLN A 428 0.39 23.67 3.31
C GLN A 428 0.85 24.15 1.93
N LEU A 429 1.44 23.27 1.11
CA LEU A 429 1.84 23.55 -0.27
C LEU A 429 0.69 23.42 -1.27
N LEU A 430 -0.47 22.92 -0.84
CA LEU A 430 -1.66 22.83 -1.66
C LEU A 430 -2.37 24.18 -1.76
N ASP A 431 -2.92 24.47 -2.93
CA ASP A 431 -3.82 25.59 -3.14
C ASP A 431 -5.15 25.37 -2.40
N PRO A 432 -5.94 26.43 -2.14
CA PRO A 432 -7.15 26.33 -1.32
C PRO A 432 -8.18 25.30 -1.81
N GLU A 433 -8.33 25.16 -3.14
CA GLU A 433 -9.25 24.19 -3.76
C GLU A 433 -8.74 22.75 -3.59
N GLU A 434 -7.43 22.53 -3.71
CA GLU A 434 -6.79 21.23 -3.47
C GLU A 434 -6.90 20.82 -2.00
N GLN A 435 -6.70 21.78 -1.07
CA GLN A 435 -6.89 21.54 0.37
C GLN A 435 -8.33 21.14 0.69
N GLN A 436 -9.31 21.83 0.10
CA GLN A 436 -10.73 21.53 0.29
C GLN A 436 -11.07 20.13 -0.22
N LEU A 437 -10.63 19.78 -1.44
CA LEU A 437 -10.83 18.44 -1.97
C LEU A 437 -10.14 17.39 -1.08
N PHE A 438 -8.88 17.59 -0.71
CA PHE A 438 -8.13 16.67 0.15
C PHE A 438 -8.85 16.40 1.48
N ARG A 439 -9.37 17.45 2.15
CA ARG A 439 -10.18 17.30 3.37
C ARG A 439 -11.46 16.51 3.11
N ALA A 440 -12.18 16.83 2.04
CA ALA A 440 -13.42 16.15 1.68
C ALA A 440 -13.19 14.65 1.38
N LEU A 441 -12.08 14.31 0.71
CA LEU A 441 -11.67 12.93 0.45
C LEU A 441 -11.42 12.13 1.74
N GLY A 442 -11.11 12.78 2.86
CA GLY A 442 -11.03 12.14 4.18
C GLY A 442 -12.33 11.47 4.62
N THR A 443 -13.48 11.86 4.04
CA THR A 443 -14.79 11.29 4.37
C THR A 443 -14.91 9.83 3.94
N PHE A 444 -14.24 9.39 2.86
CA PHE A 444 -14.42 8.06 2.29
C PHE A 444 -13.84 6.94 3.16
N ALA A 445 -14.61 5.89 3.41
CA ALA A 445 -14.16 4.67 4.08
C ALA A 445 -13.16 3.86 3.25
N GLY A 446 -13.34 3.85 1.92
CA GLY A 446 -12.55 3.03 1.00
C GLY A 446 -12.05 3.81 -0.21
N THR A 447 -12.07 3.16 -1.36
CA THR A 447 -11.70 3.78 -2.63
C THR A 447 -12.82 4.68 -3.14
N PHE A 448 -12.53 5.60 -4.06
CA PHE A 448 -13.51 6.47 -4.69
C PHE A 448 -13.19 6.66 -6.18
N ASP A 449 -14.20 6.98 -6.98
CA ASP A 449 -14.04 7.48 -8.34
C ASP A 449 -14.15 9.03 -8.37
N ILE A 450 -13.92 9.63 -9.54
CA ILE A 450 -13.97 11.10 -9.71
C ILE A 450 -15.38 11.65 -9.47
N ALA A 451 -16.44 10.91 -9.81
CA ALA A 451 -17.80 11.37 -9.62
C ALA A 451 -18.17 11.43 -8.13
N ALA A 452 -17.73 10.44 -7.35
CA ALA A 452 -17.87 10.42 -5.90
C ALA A 452 -17.07 11.54 -5.25
N ALA A 453 -15.80 11.73 -5.64
CA ALA A 453 -14.96 12.81 -5.14
C ALA A 453 -15.61 14.19 -5.39
N ALA A 454 -16.13 14.42 -6.59
CA ALA A 454 -16.83 15.65 -6.96
C ALA A 454 -18.08 15.89 -6.09
N ALA A 455 -18.90 14.86 -5.90
CA ALA A 455 -20.13 14.95 -5.12
C ALA A 455 -19.84 15.28 -3.64
N VAL A 456 -18.88 14.57 -3.03
CA VAL A 456 -18.52 14.77 -1.61
C VAL A 456 -17.81 16.10 -1.38
N ALA A 457 -16.96 16.53 -2.31
CA ALA A 457 -16.30 17.84 -2.25
C ALA A 457 -17.21 19.00 -2.67
N GLY A 458 -18.33 18.72 -3.37
CA GLY A 458 -19.32 19.72 -3.78
C GLY A 458 -18.83 20.62 -4.90
N VAL A 459 -17.99 20.05 -5.77
CA VAL A 459 -17.37 20.74 -6.90
C VAL A 459 -17.77 20.06 -8.21
N PRO A 460 -17.68 20.74 -9.37
CA PRO A 460 -17.94 20.11 -10.66
C PRO A 460 -16.99 18.94 -10.93
N THR A 461 -17.47 17.90 -11.62
CA THR A 461 -16.68 16.69 -11.94
C THR A 461 -15.40 17.00 -12.73
N THR A 462 -15.42 18.01 -13.60
CA THR A 462 -14.22 18.46 -14.34
C THR A 462 -13.15 19.00 -13.39
N LEU A 463 -13.53 19.87 -12.45
CA LEU A 463 -12.61 20.42 -11.46
C LEU A 463 -12.10 19.32 -10.50
N ALA A 464 -12.98 18.40 -10.08
CA ALA A 464 -12.55 17.26 -9.27
C ALA A 464 -11.53 16.38 -10.01
N SER A 465 -11.68 16.19 -11.32
CA SER A 465 -10.71 15.45 -12.14
C SER A 465 -9.33 16.11 -12.08
N ASP A 466 -9.26 17.42 -12.38
CA ASP A 466 -8.02 18.19 -12.40
C ASP A 466 -7.35 18.21 -11.01
N LEU A 467 -8.14 18.41 -9.95
CA LEU A 467 -7.65 18.42 -8.58
C LEU A 467 -7.21 17.03 -8.10
N VAL A 468 -7.91 15.94 -8.45
CA VAL A 468 -7.46 14.56 -8.14
C VAL A 468 -6.18 14.23 -8.90
N GLU A 469 -6.06 14.66 -10.15
CA GLU A 469 -4.83 14.53 -10.94
C GLU A 469 -3.66 15.27 -10.27
N SER A 470 -3.88 16.51 -9.83
CA SER A 470 -2.87 17.25 -9.07
C SER A 470 -2.50 16.56 -7.76
N LEU A 471 -3.47 16.15 -6.94
CA LEU A 471 -3.21 15.43 -5.68
C LEU A 471 -2.52 14.08 -5.92
N TYR A 472 -2.79 13.41 -7.04
CA TYR A 472 -2.09 12.20 -7.47
C TYR A 472 -0.63 12.52 -7.88
N GLY A 473 -0.41 13.58 -8.64
CA GLY A 473 0.93 14.10 -8.98
C GLY A 473 1.76 14.43 -7.75
N ARG A 474 1.12 15.01 -6.72
CA ARG A 474 1.70 15.31 -5.39
C ARG A 474 1.77 14.11 -4.43
N SER A 475 1.41 12.92 -4.93
CA SER A 475 1.37 11.65 -4.19
C SER A 475 0.42 11.61 -2.98
N LEU A 476 -0.47 12.59 -2.79
CA LEU A 476 -1.44 12.60 -1.69
C LEU A 476 -2.61 11.63 -1.93
N VAL A 477 -2.86 11.29 -3.19
CA VAL A 477 -3.83 10.29 -3.63
C VAL A 477 -3.09 9.17 -4.36
N ALA A 478 -3.52 7.92 -4.18
CA ALA A 478 -2.98 6.75 -4.86
C ALA A 478 -4.04 6.08 -5.74
N ARG A 479 -3.63 5.38 -6.80
CA ARG A 479 -4.53 4.49 -7.55
C ARG A 479 -4.85 3.24 -6.71
N SER A 480 -6.08 2.77 -6.83
CA SER A 480 -6.48 1.49 -6.24
C SER A 480 -5.96 0.32 -7.08
N PRO A 481 -5.39 -0.73 -6.47
CA PRO A 481 -5.03 -1.96 -7.18
C PRO A 481 -6.25 -2.77 -7.64
N GLN A 482 -7.45 -2.47 -7.12
CA GLN A 482 -8.68 -3.21 -7.42
C GLN A 482 -9.45 -2.69 -8.64
N GLY A 483 -8.95 -1.66 -9.35
CA GLY A 483 -9.61 -1.20 -10.59
C GLY A 483 -8.92 -0.02 -11.28
N ASP A 484 -8.90 -0.04 -12.62
CA ASP A 484 -8.15 0.89 -13.49
C ASP A 484 -8.55 2.38 -13.40
N GLN A 485 -9.60 2.74 -12.66
CA GLN A 485 -10.11 4.13 -12.56
C GLN A 485 -10.50 4.56 -11.14
N ARG A 486 -10.04 3.85 -10.10
CA ARG A 486 -10.37 4.20 -8.71
C ARG A 486 -9.14 4.70 -7.97
N PHE A 487 -9.39 5.60 -7.04
CA PHE A 487 -8.39 6.25 -6.21
C PHE A 487 -8.62 5.93 -4.74
N ARG A 488 -7.60 6.12 -3.92
CA ARG A 488 -7.68 6.00 -2.45
C ARG A 488 -6.73 6.99 -1.80
N LEU A 489 -7.10 7.45 -0.61
CA LEU A 489 -6.13 8.02 0.33
C LEU A 489 -5.40 6.89 1.06
N LEU A 490 -4.12 7.08 1.34
CA LEU A 490 -3.42 6.24 2.32
C LEU A 490 -4.05 6.47 3.71
N GLU A 491 -4.14 5.45 4.56
CA GLU A 491 -4.84 5.51 5.86
C GLU A 491 -4.32 6.66 6.75
N THR A 492 -3.00 6.90 6.71
CA THR A 492 -2.32 8.02 7.39
C THR A 492 -2.73 9.39 6.84
N LEU A 493 -2.85 9.55 5.51
CA LEU A 493 -3.31 10.79 4.89
C LEU A 493 -4.81 11.01 5.09
N LYS A 494 -5.59 9.93 5.09
CA LYS A 494 -7.01 9.97 5.41
C LYS A 494 -7.26 10.46 6.83
N ALA A 495 -6.57 9.89 7.83
CA ALA A 495 -6.70 10.34 9.23
C ALA A 495 -6.35 11.84 9.37
N TYR A 496 -5.31 12.28 8.68
CA TYR A 496 -4.93 13.70 8.64
C TYR A 496 -6.00 14.57 7.95
N ALA A 497 -6.56 14.13 6.82
CA ALA A 497 -7.64 14.80 6.12
C ALA A 497 -8.90 14.92 6.99
N GLU A 498 -9.28 13.85 7.71
CA GLU A 498 -10.40 13.84 8.66
C GLU A 498 -10.19 14.83 9.81
N ASP A 499 -8.96 14.93 10.33
CA ASP A 499 -8.62 15.90 11.38
C ASP A 499 -8.78 17.33 10.89
N ARG A 500 -8.24 17.66 9.72
CA ARG A 500 -8.39 18.99 9.11
C ARG A 500 -9.83 19.30 8.73
N LEU A 501 -10.57 18.32 8.22
CA LEU A 501 -12.00 18.46 7.90
C LEU A 501 -12.83 18.82 9.14
N ARG A 502 -12.47 18.27 10.30
CA ARG A 502 -13.10 18.58 11.59
C ARG A 502 -12.72 19.96 12.10
N GLU A 503 -11.45 20.35 12.00
CA GLU A 503 -10.95 21.66 12.41
C GLU A 503 -11.60 22.81 11.61
N GLU A 504 -11.80 22.62 10.32
CA GLU A 504 -12.48 23.60 9.43
C GLU A 504 -14.01 23.59 9.58
N GLY A 505 -14.58 22.65 10.35
CA GLY A 505 -16.04 22.55 10.57
C GLY A 505 -16.84 22.07 9.35
N GLU A 506 -16.18 21.50 8.34
CA GLU A 506 -16.79 21.06 7.08
C GLU A 506 -17.30 19.60 7.13
N GLY A 507 -16.97 18.86 8.20
CA GLY A 507 -17.20 17.42 8.30
C GLY A 507 -18.65 16.97 8.17
N GLU A 508 -19.60 17.72 8.75
CA GLU A 508 -21.02 17.37 8.67
C GLU A 508 -21.56 17.52 7.23
N ALA A 509 -21.24 18.64 6.56
CA ALA A 509 -21.65 18.88 5.19
C ALA A 509 -21.03 17.89 4.18
N CYS A 510 -19.79 17.46 4.40
CA CYS A 510 -19.16 16.40 3.60
C CYS A 510 -19.84 15.04 3.80
N ARG A 511 -20.13 14.65 5.06
CA ARG A 511 -20.84 13.39 5.36
C ARG A 511 -22.26 13.39 4.79
N GLU A 512 -22.95 14.53 4.82
CA GLU A 512 -24.28 14.68 4.22
C GLU A 512 -24.26 14.41 2.71
N ARG A 513 -23.33 15.04 1.98
CA ARG A 513 -23.15 14.82 0.54
C ARG A 513 -22.70 13.39 0.23
N HIS A 514 -21.89 12.80 1.09
CA HIS A 514 -21.48 11.40 1.00
C HIS A 514 -22.69 10.46 1.10
N VAL A 515 -23.55 10.64 2.10
CA VAL A 515 -24.81 9.90 2.21
C VAL A 515 -25.66 10.09 0.95
N GLN A 516 -25.88 11.34 0.52
CA GLN A 516 -26.70 11.62 -0.67
C GLN A 516 -26.15 10.96 -1.93
N HIS A 517 -24.84 10.98 -2.15
CA HIS A 517 -24.20 10.35 -3.31
C HIS A 517 -24.41 8.84 -3.32
N PHE A 518 -24.18 8.18 -2.18
CA PHE A 518 -24.24 6.73 -2.08
C PHE A 518 -25.68 6.20 -1.90
N ALA A 519 -26.61 7.01 -1.39
CA ALA A 519 -28.04 6.67 -1.30
C ALA A 519 -28.69 6.48 -2.68
N VAL A 520 -28.16 7.12 -3.73
CA VAL A 520 -28.61 6.88 -5.12
C VAL A 520 -28.31 5.45 -5.56
N LEU A 521 -27.24 4.82 -5.05
CA LEU A 521 -26.94 3.41 -5.35
C LEU A 521 -27.87 2.44 -4.60
N SER A 522 -28.51 2.87 -3.51
CA SER A 522 -29.46 2.06 -2.73
C SER A 522 -30.93 2.31 -3.07
N HIS A 523 -31.25 3.28 -3.92
CA HIS A 523 -32.59 3.46 -4.46
C HIS A 523 -32.90 2.39 -5.52
N VAL A 524 -33.55 1.31 -5.09
CA VAL A 524 -34.22 0.34 -5.96
C VAL A 524 -35.73 0.48 -5.78
N ASP A 525 -36.47 0.53 -6.89
CA ASP A 525 -37.94 0.48 -6.87
C ASP A 525 -38.44 -0.97 -6.78
N THR A 526 -37.67 -1.93 -7.28
CA THR A 526 -37.95 -3.37 -7.22
C THR A 526 -36.67 -4.17 -7.02
N LEU A 527 -36.66 -5.08 -6.06
CA LEU A 527 -35.49 -5.89 -5.67
C LEU A 527 -35.02 -6.91 -6.75
N LEU A 528 -35.63 -6.94 -7.94
CA LEU A 528 -35.60 -8.12 -8.84
C LEU A 528 -35.60 -7.83 -10.35
N GLU A 529 -35.17 -6.65 -10.82
CA GLU A 529 -34.93 -6.44 -12.25
C GLU A 529 -33.46 -6.63 -12.62
N ALA A 530 -33.21 -7.39 -13.70
CA ALA A 530 -31.89 -7.85 -14.13
C ALA A 530 -31.03 -6.83 -14.89
N ASP A 531 -31.38 -5.54 -14.91
CA ASP A 531 -30.64 -4.53 -15.67
C ASP A 531 -29.61 -3.76 -14.81
N ASP A 532 -28.78 -4.53 -14.10
CA ASP A 532 -27.99 -4.04 -12.96
C ASP A 532 -26.50 -4.39 -12.92
N ARG A 533 -25.93 -4.84 -14.04
CA ARG A 533 -24.50 -5.23 -14.10
C ARG A 533 -23.56 -4.09 -13.69
N LEU A 534 -23.80 -2.87 -14.18
CA LEU A 534 -23.00 -1.70 -13.83
C LEU A 534 -23.23 -1.23 -12.38
N ARG A 535 -24.39 -1.53 -11.80
CA ARG A 535 -24.75 -1.10 -10.44
C ARG A 535 -24.18 -2.06 -9.39
N ALA A 536 -24.28 -3.36 -9.63
CA ALA A 536 -23.67 -4.39 -8.78
C ALA A 536 -22.14 -4.20 -8.70
N ASP A 537 -21.48 -3.96 -9.83
CA ASP A 537 -20.05 -3.63 -9.87
C ASP A 537 -19.70 -2.40 -9.03
N ARG A 538 -20.51 -1.34 -9.11
CA ARG A 538 -20.31 -0.12 -8.32
C ARG A 538 -20.54 -0.36 -6.83
N ILE A 539 -21.58 -1.10 -6.46
CA ILE A 539 -21.91 -1.37 -5.05
C ILE A 539 -20.83 -2.23 -4.39
N VAL A 540 -20.34 -3.28 -5.05
CA VAL A 540 -19.24 -4.09 -4.51
C VAL A 540 -17.98 -3.23 -4.34
N ALA A 541 -17.66 -2.38 -5.31
CA ALA A 541 -16.51 -1.47 -5.22
C ALA A 541 -16.65 -0.42 -4.09
N ASP A 542 -17.89 -0.07 -3.71
CA ASP A 542 -18.23 0.97 -2.75
C ASP A 542 -18.82 0.44 -1.42
N ASP A 543 -18.77 -0.87 -1.14
CA ASP A 543 -19.34 -1.50 0.06
C ASP A 543 -18.86 -0.82 1.36
N ALA A 544 -17.57 -0.44 1.42
CA ALA A 544 -17.04 0.29 2.55
C ALA A 544 -17.70 1.67 2.75
N ASN A 545 -17.93 2.41 1.67
CA ASN A 545 -18.56 3.73 1.69
C ASN A 545 -20.05 3.61 2.01
N LEU A 546 -20.75 2.60 1.47
CA LEU A 546 -22.15 2.33 1.77
C LEU A 546 -22.37 1.98 3.25
N ARG A 547 -21.50 1.14 3.83
CA ARG A 547 -21.56 0.82 5.25
C ARG A 547 -21.37 2.06 6.12
N GLN A 548 -20.35 2.87 5.82
CA GLN A 548 -20.09 4.10 6.55
C GLN A 548 -21.26 5.10 6.45
N ALA A 549 -21.88 5.24 5.28
CA ALA A 549 -23.07 6.07 5.11
C ALA A 549 -24.24 5.58 5.99
N SER A 550 -24.48 4.26 6.01
CA SER A 550 -25.53 3.68 6.87
C SER A 550 -25.24 3.84 8.37
N GLU A 551 -23.98 3.69 8.80
CA GLU A 551 -23.57 3.90 10.19
C GLU A 551 -23.76 5.35 10.62
N TRP A 552 -23.47 6.29 9.73
CA TRP A 552 -23.70 7.72 9.97
C TRP A 552 -25.19 8.03 10.16
N LEU A 553 -26.05 7.55 9.26
CA LEU A 553 -27.51 7.71 9.36
C LEU A 553 -28.06 7.12 10.67
N GLU A 554 -27.59 5.93 11.03
CA GLU A 554 -27.98 5.25 12.26
C GLU A 554 -27.53 6.01 13.52
N SER A 555 -26.29 6.49 13.55
CA SER A 555 -25.75 7.27 14.67
C SER A 555 -26.46 8.62 14.87
N GLY A 556 -27.02 9.17 13.79
CA GLY A 556 -27.80 10.40 13.80
C GLY A 556 -29.30 10.16 14.03
N GLU A 557 -29.74 8.93 14.28
CA GLU A 557 -31.16 8.55 14.45
C GLU A 557 -32.04 8.98 13.25
N ARG A 558 -31.48 9.01 12.04
CA ARG A 558 -32.17 9.37 10.78
C ARG A 558 -32.85 8.14 10.18
N TRP A 559 -33.84 7.61 10.89
CA TRP A 559 -34.44 6.30 10.62
C TRP A 559 -35.10 6.19 9.24
N ASP A 560 -35.82 7.20 8.77
CA ASP A 560 -36.50 7.15 7.46
C ASP A 560 -35.49 7.07 6.30
N GLU A 561 -34.40 7.84 6.38
CA GLU A 561 -33.34 7.82 5.39
C GLU A 561 -32.53 6.53 5.46
N LEU A 562 -32.29 6.02 6.67
CA LEU A 562 -31.69 4.71 6.87
C LEU A 562 -32.59 3.61 6.28
N ALA A 563 -33.91 3.70 6.42
CA ALA A 563 -34.85 2.73 5.88
C ALA A 563 -34.78 2.66 4.35
N ALA A 564 -34.85 3.82 3.70
CA ALA A 564 -34.70 3.94 2.25
C ALA A 564 -33.34 3.40 1.79
N PHE A 565 -32.28 3.65 2.57
CA PHE A 565 -30.94 3.17 2.29
C PHE A 565 -30.78 1.66 2.45
N LEU A 566 -31.32 1.08 3.54
CA LEU A 566 -31.20 -0.34 3.85
C LEU A 566 -32.02 -1.21 2.91
N PHE A 567 -33.12 -0.71 2.34
CA PHE A 567 -33.93 -1.48 1.38
C PHE A 567 -33.11 -1.99 0.19
N GLY A 568 -32.19 -1.17 -0.33
CA GLY A 568 -31.39 -1.51 -1.49
C GLY A 568 -30.13 -2.33 -1.23
N MET A 569 -29.84 -2.71 0.02
CA MET A 569 -28.60 -3.43 0.38
C MET A 569 -28.70 -4.98 0.36
N PRO A 570 -29.84 -5.63 0.73
CA PRO A 570 -29.97 -7.10 0.80
C PRO A 570 -29.75 -7.83 -0.53
N THR A 571 -30.03 -7.17 -1.66
CA THR A 571 -29.88 -7.74 -3.01
C THR A 571 -28.44 -7.86 -3.47
N ILE A 572 -27.48 -7.21 -2.80
CA ILE A 572 -26.10 -7.14 -3.31
C ILE A 572 -25.10 -7.97 -2.48
N THR A 573 -25.43 -8.40 -1.26
CA THR A 573 -24.45 -9.13 -0.43
C THR A 573 -25.10 -10.20 0.45
N GLN A 574 -25.29 -11.42 -0.06
CA GLN A 574 -25.70 -12.55 0.79
C GLN A 574 -24.72 -12.82 1.95
N GLY A 575 -23.44 -12.44 1.80
CA GLY A 575 -22.44 -12.48 2.88
C GLY A 575 -22.63 -11.44 4.00
N GLY A 576 -23.43 -10.40 3.77
CA GLY A 576 -23.70 -9.32 4.74
C GLY A 576 -25.01 -9.49 5.53
N ALA A 577 -25.85 -10.46 5.16
CA ALA A 577 -27.19 -10.63 5.74
C ALA A 577 -27.22 -10.78 7.28
N PRO A 578 -26.31 -11.55 7.92
CA PRO A 578 -26.28 -11.65 9.38
C PRO A 578 -26.04 -10.32 10.10
N ALA A 579 -25.27 -9.42 9.48
CA ALA A 579 -25.00 -8.09 10.04
C ALA A 579 -26.12 -7.09 9.73
N LEU A 580 -26.84 -7.27 8.61
CA LEU A 580 -27.87 -6.36 8.15
C LEU A 580 -29.23 -6.58 8.83
N LEU A 581 -29.63 -7.85 9.08
CA LEU A 581 -30.94 -8.20 9.64
C LEU A 581 -31.23 -7.50 10.98
N PRO A 582 -30.30 -7.45 11.97
CA PRO A 582 -30.54 -6.72 13.21
C PRO A 582 -30.75 -5.21 13.00
N ARG A 583 -30.11 -4.63 11.98
CA ARG A 583 -30.22 -3.20 11.67
C ARG A 583 -31.56 -2.88 10.99
N VAL A 584 -32.02 -3.74 10.08
CA VAL A 584 -33.37 -3.65 9.48
C VAL A 584 -34.45 -3.73 10.55
N ARG A 585 -34.34 -4.71 11.47
CA ARG A 585 -35.29 -4.84 12.61
C ARG A 585 -35.29 -3.62 13.51
N ARG A 586 -34.12 -3.08 13.85
CA ARG A 586 -34.01 -1.84 14.61
C ARG A 586 -34.66 -0.66 13.89
N CYS A 587 -34.44 -0.53 12.58
CA CYS A 587 -35.07 0.53 11.79
C CYS A 587 -36.61 0.42 11.81
N LEU A 588 -37.14 -0.81 11.71
CA LEU A 588 -38.58 -1.10 11.82
C LEU A 588 -39.19 -0.75 13.19
N GLU A 589 -38.38 -0.61 14.25
CA GLU A 589 -38.86 -0.15 15.57
C GLU A 589 -39.06 1.38 15.63
N HIS A 590 -38.49 2.13 14.68
CA HIS A 590 -38.42 3.59 14.72
C HIS A 590 -39.06 4.30 13.53
N VAL A 591 -39.37 3.60 12.44
CA VAL A 591 -39.99 4.17 11.23
C VAL A 591 -41.51 4.02 11.31
N ASP A 592 -42.21 5.14 11.13
CA ASP A 592 -43.68 5.20 11.14
C ASP A 592 -44.29 5.30 9.72
N ASP A 593 -43.48 5.65 8.70
CA ASP A 593 -43.95 5.75 7.31
C ASP A 593 -44.33 4.36 6.76
N PRO A 594 -45.60 4.12 6.40
CA PRO A 594 -46.07 2.82 5.94
C PRO A 594 -45.32 2.28 4.72
N ASP A 595 -44.94 3.14 3.77
CA ASP A 595 -44.26 2.71 2.55
C ASP A 595 -42.83 2.24 2.85
N LEU A 596 -42.14 2.93 3.78
CA LEU A 596 -40.82 2.53 4.25
C LEU A 596 -40.87 1.26 5.11
N VAL A 597 -41.91 1.10 5.94
CA VAL A 597 -42.16 -0.13 6.70
C VAL A 597 -42.33 -1.31 5.75
N ASP A 598 -43.16 -1.19 4.72
CA ASP A 598 -43.39 -2.28 3.76
C ASP A 598 -42.12 -2.65 2.98
N ARG A 599 -41.33 -1.65 2.57
CA ARG A 599 -40.00 -1.87 1.97
C ARG A 599 -39.07 -2.62 2.91
N LEU A 600 -38.95 -2.18 4.17
CA LEU A 600 -38.11 -2.84 5.17
C LEU A 600 -38.59 -4.25 5.51
N ARG A 601 -39.91 -4.50 5.55
CA ARG A 601 -40.46 -5.85 5.74
C ARG A 601 -40.11 -6.74 4.55
N LEU A 602 -40.21 -6.23 3.33
CA LEU A 602 -39.78 -6.97 2.16
C LEU A 602 -38.28 -7.30 2.21
N ALA A 603 -37.42 -6.36 2.62
CA ALA A 603 -36.00 -6.62 2.88
C ALA A 603 -35.78 -7.67 3.99
N GLU A 604 -36.52 -7.58 5.09
CA GLU A 604 -36.48 -8.56 6.19
C GLU A 604 -36.83 -9.97 5.70
N VAL A 605 -37.82 -10.12 4.81
CA VAL A 605 -38.17 -11.42 4.21
C VAL A 605 -36.97 -12.04 3.47
N PHE A 606 -36.24 -11.26 2.67
CA PHE A 606 -35.06 -11.77 1.98
C PHE A 606 -33.94 -12.14 2.96
N LEU A 607 -33.65 -11.28 3.94
CA LEU A 607 -32.58 -11.51 4.90
C LEU A 607 -32.83 -12.72 5.79
N THR A 608 -34.06 -12.87 6.30
CA THR A 608 -34.48 -14.02 7.12
C THR A 608 -34.41 -15.33 6.33
N MET A 609 -34.77 -15.32 5.04
CA MET A 609 -34.55 -16.46 4.15
C MET A 609 -33.05 -16.78 4.01
N THR A 610 -32.20 -15.77 3.83
CA THR A 610 -30.75 -15.94 3.66
C THR A 610 -30.09 -16.59 4.89
N VAL A 611 -30.48 -16.15 6.09
CA VAL A 611 -29.93 -16.68 7.36
C VAL A 611 -30.71 -17.87 7.93
N ALA A 612 -31.76 -18.33 7.22
CA ALA A 612 -32.68 -19.40 7.64
C ALA A 612 -33.39 -19.16 8.99
N ASP A 613 -33.77 -17.91 9.27
CA ASP A 613 -34.68 -17.55 10.36
C ASP A 613 -36.14 -17.72 9.88
N TRP A 614 -36.63 -18.97 9.82
CA TRP A 614 -37.98 -19.26 9.31
C TRP A 614 -39.13 -18.65 10.14
N PRO A 615 -39.08 -18.64 11.49
CA PRO A 615 -40.07 -17.90 12.27
C PRO A 615 -40.10 -16.42 11.90
N GLY A 616 -38.94 -15.77 11.81
CA GLY A 616 -38.83 -14.38 11.38
C GLY A 616 -39.29 -14.16 9.93
N TYR A 617 -39.02 -15.12 9.03
CA TYR A 617 -39.51 -15.10 7.64
C TYR A 617 -41.03 -15.11 7.59
N ILE A 618 -41.68 -16.03 8.32
CA ILE A 618 -43.15 -16.14 8.36
C ILE A 618 -43.75 -14.87 8.97
N GLU A 619 -43.17 -14.35 10.05
CA GLU A 619 -43.62 -13.11 10.68
C GLU A 619 -43.54 -11.92 9.70
N ALA A 620 -42.39 -11.74 9.04
CA ALA A 620 -42.18 -10.67 8.08
C ALA A 620 -43.12 -10.78 6.86
N CYS A 621 -43.31 -11.98 6.30
CA CYS A 621 -44.23 -12.18 5.19
C CYS A 621 -45.69 -11.97 5.60
N THR A 622 -46.07 -12.38 6.82
CA THR A 622 -47.43 -12.19 7.35
C THR A 622 -47.72 -10.71 7.60
N ALA A 623 -46.77 -9.98 8.17
CA ALA A 623 -46.88 -8.54 8.35
C ALA A 623 -47.04 -7.83 6.99
N LEU A 624 -46.22 -8.19 6.01
CA LEU A 624 -46.28 -7.63 4.66
C LEU A 624 -47.59 -7.98 3.94
N ALA A 625 -48.09 -9.21 4.07
CA ALA A 625 -49.38 -9.64 3.53
C ALA A 625 -50.57 -8.91 4.17
N GLY A 626 -50.38 -8.36 5.37
CA GLY A 626 -51.34 -7.52 6.09
C GLY A 626 -51.28 -6.03 5.71
N SER A 627 -50.38 -5.63 4.80
CA SER A 627 -50.27 -4.22 4.38
C SER A 627 -51.56 -3.69 3.76
N ALA A 628 -51.75 -2.37 3.90
CA ALA A 628 -52.79 -1.62 3.21
C ALA A 628 -52.44 -1.33 1.74
N ASP A 629 -51.16 -1.35 1.37
CA ASP A 629 -50.72 -1.24 -0.02
C ASP A 629 -50.95 -2.59 -0.73
N PRO A 630 -51.76 -2.63 -1.82
CA PRO A 630 -52.04 -3.86 -2.54
C PRO A 630 -50.78 -4.55 -3.06
N HIS A 631 -49.80 -3.79 -3.56
CA HIS A 631 -48.57 -4.36 -4.09
C HIS A 631 -47.78 -5.08 -2.98
N ALA A 632 -47.51 -4.42 -1.85
CA ALA A 632 -46.89 -5.01 -0.67
C ALA A 632 -47.65 -6.24 -0.16
N GLN A 633 -48.97 -6.14 -0.02
CA GLN A 633 -49.84 -7.26 0.36
C GLN A 633 -49.68 -8.46 -0.58
N GLY A 634 -49.65 -8.21 -1.89
CA GLY A 634 -49.40 -9.23 -2.90
C GLY A 634 -48.04 -9.88 -2.73
N GLN A 635 -46.98 -9.08 -2.56
CA GLN A 635 -45.61 -9.58 -2.38
C GLN A 635 -45.48 -10.45 -1.11
N GLY A 636 -46.12 -10.04 -0.01
CA GLY A 636 -46.16 -10.83 1.23
C GLY A 636 -46.92 -12.15 1.06
N SER A 637 -48.07 -12.12 0.39
CA SER A 637 -48.86 -13.33 0.09
C SER A 637 -48.07 -14.32 -0.77
N LEU A 638 -47.40 -13.83 -1.81
CA LEU A 638 -46.58 -14.63 -2.71
C LEU A 638 -45.43 -15.34 -1.98
N ARG A 639 -44.74 -14.64 -1.07
CA ARG A 639 -43.64 -15.21 -0.27
C ARG A 639 -44.13 -16.20 0.79
N LEU A 640 -45.29 -15.95 1.41
CA LEU A 640 -45.94 -16.95 2.29
C LEU A 640 -46.26 -18.25 1.55
N ALA A 641 -46.61 -18.19 0.26
CA ALA A 641 -46.91 -19.38 -0.54
C ALA A 641 -45.75 -20.38 -0.53
N LEU A 642 -44.49 -19.94 -0.45
CA LEU A 642 -43.31 -20.80 -0.35
C LEU A 642 -43.40 -21.79 0.82
N MET A 643 -43.76 -21.27 2.00
CA MET A 643 -43.83 -22.06 3.24
C MET A 643 -45.12 -22.87 3.31
N ILE A 644 -46.23 -22.28 2.87
CA ILE A 644 -47.54 -22.94 2.85
C ILE A 644 -47.57 -24.11 1.86
N ALA A 645 -46.88 -24.02 0.72
CA ALA A 645 -46.80 -25.10 -0.27
C ALA A 645 -46.29 -26.43 0.33
N ARG A 646 -45.48 -26.37 1.41
CA ARG A 646 -44.99 -27.56 2.13
C ARG A 646 -46.07 -28.25 2.95
N LEU A 647 -47.19 -27.58 3.22
CA LEU A 647 -48.31 -28.05 4.03
C LEU A 647 -49.57 -28.28 3.19
N SER A 648 -49.89 -27.34 2.29
CA SER A 648 -51.08 -27.34 1.45
C SER A 648 -50.84 -26.61 0.12
N ALA A 649 -50.88 -27.36 -0.98
CA ALA A 649 -50.77 -26.80 -2.32
C ALA A 649 -51.95 -25.87 -2.67
N GLU A 650 -53.16 -26.22 -2.22
CA GLU A 650 -54.39 -25.45 -2.49
C GLU A 650 -54.34 -24.07 -1.81
N GLU A 651 -53.87 -24.02 -0.55
CA GLU A 651 -53.74 -22.75 0.18
C GLU A 651 -52.63 -21.87 -0.42
N ALA A 652 -51.54 -22.48 -0.90
CA ALA A 652 -50.47 -21.77 -1.59
C ALA A 652 -50.98 -21.15 -2.90
N GLU A 653 -51.77 -21.88 -3.70
CA GLU A 653 -52.38 -21.36 -4.92
C GLU A 653 -53.30 -20.16 -4.63
N GLY A 654 -54.10 -20.24 -3.56
CA GLY A 654 -54.94 -19.12 -3.13
C GLY A 654 -54.16 -17.86 -2.73
N LEU A 655 -52.92 -18.01 -2.24
CA LEU A 655 -52.03 -16.87 -1.96
C LEU A 655 -51.41 -16.29 -3.24
N ILE A 656 -51.06 -17.14 -4.21
CA ILE A 656 -50.57 -16.71 -5.53
C ILE A 656 -51.68 -15.93 -6.27
N ASP A 657 -52.93 -16.37 -6.18
CA ASP A 657 -54.06 -15.66 -6.79
C ASP A 657 -54.28 -14.27 -6.18
N ARG A 658 -54.05 -14.11 -4.87
CA ARG A 658 -54.08 -12.77 -4.22
C ARG A 658 -53.01 -11.84 -4.77
N PHE A 659 -51.80 -12.36 -5.03
CA PHE A 659 -50.75 -11.58 -5.68
C PHE A 659 -51.16 -11.12 -7.08
N VAL A 660 -51.75 -12.01 -7.89
CA VAL A 660 -52.25 -11.63 -9.22
C VAL A 660 -53.38 -10.59 -9.13
N ALA A 661 -54.31 -10.76 -8.19
CA ALA A 661 -55.40 -9.80 -7.98
C ALA A 661 -54.90 -8.42 -7.52
N ALA A 662 -53.88 -8.37 -6.67
CA ALA A 662 -53.23 -7.13 -6.26
C ALA A 662 -52.54 -6.37 -7.41
N HIS A 663 -52.30 -7.04 -8.54
CA HIS A 663 -51.65 -6.50 -9.73
C HIS A 663 -52.58 -6.59 -10.95
N GLU A 664 -53.90 -6.46 -10.77
CA GLU A 664 -54.86 -6.57 -11.87
C GLU A 664 -54.65 -5.52 -12.97
N ASP A 665 -54.12 -4.34 -12.58
CA ASP A 665 -53.78 -3.23 -13.47
C ASP A 665 -52.43 -3.40 -14.19
N ASP A 666 -51.67 -4.48 -13.94
CA ASP A 666 -50.41 -4.75 -14.62
C ASP A 666 -50.63 -5.08 -16.10
N THR A 667 -50.35 -4.10 -16.96
CA THR A 667 -50.43 -4.22 -18.42
C THR A 667 -49.17 -4.83 -19.05
N THR A 668 -48.07 -4.92 -18.30
CA THR A 668 -46.80 -5.50 -18.79
C THR A 668 -46.81 -7.03 -18.77
N GLY A 669 -47.67 -7.62 -17.93
CA GLY A 669 -47.76 -9.06 -17.75
C GLY A 669 -46.70 -9.64 -16.81
N ARG A 670 -45.84 -8.80 -16.23
CA ARG A 670 -44.77 -9.20 -15.30
C ARG A 670 -45.29 -9.89 -14.05
N ALA A 671 -46.38 -9.40 -13.46
CA ALA A 671 -46.99 -10.03 -12.29
C ALA A 671 -47.56 -11.42 -12.63
N ARG A 672 -48.11 -11.61 -13.83
CA ARG A 672 -48.59 -12.94 -14.27
C ARG A 672 -47.44 -13.90 -14.54
N ALA A 673 -46.34 -13.41 -15.12
CA ALA A 673 -45.13 -14.18 -15.33
C ALA A 673 -44.51 -14.63 -14.00
N GLU A 674 -44.37 -13.70 -13.05
CA GLU A 674 -43.87 -14.00 -11.69
C GLU A 674 -44.79 -15.03 -10.99
N ALA A 675 -46.12 -14.85 -11.05
CA ALA A 675 -47.07 -15.82 -10.50
C ALA A 675 -46.92 -17.22 -11.13
N ALA A 676 -46.65 -17.31 -12.44
CA ALA A 676 -46.37 -18.58 -13.10
C ALA A 676 -45.09 -19.24 -12.57
N CYS A 677 -44.03 -18.46 -12.31
CA CYS A 677 -42.82 -18.98 -11.67
C CYS A 677 -43.12 -19.56 -10.28
N TRP A 678 -43.91 -18.87 -9.46
CA TRP A 678 -44.28 -19.34 -8.12
C TRP A 678 -45.18 -20.59 -8.12
N ARG A 679 -46.00 -20.76 -9.16
CA ARG A 679 -46.76 -22.01 -9.38
C ARG A 679 -45.82 -23.19 -9.68
N CYS A 680 -44.82 -22.98 -10.55
CA CYS A 680 -43.78 -23.98 -10.80
C CYS A 680 -43.03 -24.34 -9.50
N THR A 681 -42.63 -23.35 -8.71
CA THR A 681 -42.01 -23.52 -7.39
C THR A 681 -42.89 -24.36 -6.46
N THR A 682 -44.19 -24.06 -6.42
CA THR A 682 -45.17 -24.80 -5.60
C THR A 682 -45.26 -26.26 -6.03
N ALA A 683 -45.40 -26.54 -7.32
CA ALA A 683 -45.44 -27.90 -7.86
C ALA A 683 -44.19 -28.72 -7.47
N ALA A 684 -43.00 -28.11 -7.61
CA ALA A 684 -41.74 -28.73 -7.22
C ALA A 684 -41.66 -29.04 -5.72
N ILE A 685 -42.11 -28.13 -4.85
CA ILE A 685 -42.13 -28.33 -3.39
C ILE A 685 -43.08 -29.47 -3.01
N THR A 686 -44.22 -29.56 -3.69
CA THR A 686 -45.24 -30.62 -3.46
C THR A 686 -44.88 -31.95 -4.11
N ASP A 687 -43.75 -32.02 -4.81
CA ASP A 687 -43.29 -33.18 -5.58
C ASP A 687 -44.25 -33.61 -6.71
N ASP A 688 -44.95 -32.64 -7.31
CA ASP A 688 -45.71 -32.81 -8.56
C ASP A 688 -44.75 -32.63 -9.74
N LEU A 689 -44.07 -33.72 -10.11
CA LEU A 689 -43.00 -33.70 -11.09
C LEU A 689 -43.48 -33.31 -12.50
N GLU A 690 -44.62 -33.85 -12.94
CA GLU A 690 -45.23 -33.51 -14.24
C GLU A 690 -45.75 -32.07 -14.24
N GLY A 691 -46.34 -31.63 -13.13
CA GLY A 691 -46.77 -30.24 -12.96
C GLY A 691 -45.60 -29.27 -12.98
N ALA A 692 -44.49 -29.58 -12.32
CA ALA A 692 -43.30 -28.74 -12.28
C ALA A 692 -42.72 -28.52 -13.68
N THR A 693 -42.60 -29.58 -14.50
CA THR A 693 -42.13 -29.43 -15.90
C THR A 693 -43.07 -28.56 -16.72
N ARG A 694 -44.38 -28.87 -16.74
CA ARG A 694 -45.35 -28.12 -17.53
C ARG A 694 -45.45 -26.66 -17.11
N LEU A 695 -45.44 -26.39 -15.80
CA LEU A 695 -45.53 -25.03 -15.27
C LEU A 695 -44.23 -24.25 -15.48
N ALA A 696 -43.07 -24.91 -15.51
CA ALA A 696 -41.81 -24.28 -15.87
C ALA A 696 -41.84 -23.74 -17.30
N GLU A 697 -42.25 -24.56 -18.28
CA GLU A 697 -42.38 -24.14 -19.68
C GLU A 697 -43.32 -22.92 -19.82
N VAL A 698 -44.46 -22.95 -19.12
CA VAL A 698 -45.42 -21.82 -19.09
C VAL A 698 -44.79 -20.57 -18.47
N ALA A 699 -44.09 -20.72 -17.36
CA ALA A 699 -43.45 -19.61 -16.66
C ALA A 699 -42.32 -18.99 -17.49
N ILE A 700 -41.47 -19.80 -18.12
CA ILE A 700 -40.38 -19.33 -19.01
C ILE A 700 -40.98 -18.54 -20.16
N ALA A 701 -41.98 -19.09 -20.87
CA ALA A 701 -42.62 -18.40 -21.98
C ALA A 701 -43.33 -17.10 -21.56
N ALA A 702 -43.92 -17.06 -20.36
CA ALA A 702 -44.55 -15.85 -19.82
C ALA A 702 -43.53 -14.77 -19.48
N CYS A 703 -42.39 -15.14 -18.88
CA CYS A 703 -41.28 -14.23 -18.60
C CYS A 703 -40.67 -13.64 -19.87
N ASP A 704 -40.40 -14.47 -20.88
CA ASP A 704 -39.86 -14.02 -22.17
C ASP A 704 -40.81 -13.04 -22.87
N ALA A 705 -42.13 -13.31 -22.80
CA ALA A 705 -43.15 -12.42 -23.38
C ALA A 705 -43.28 -11.08 -22.63
N ALA A 706 -42.99 -11.06 -21.33
CA ALA A 706 -43.06 -9.87 -20.48
C ALA A 706 -41.72 -9.12 -20.35
N ASP A 707 -40.65 -9.62 -20.99
CA ASP A 707 -39.27 -9.17 -20.81
C ASP A 707 -38.90 -9.08 -19.30
N HIS A 708 -39.21 -10.15 -18.57
CA HIS A 708 -39.11 -10.23 -17.10
C HIS A 708 -38.20 -11.37 -16.66
N HIS A 709 -36.91 -11.06 -16.51
CA HIS A 709 -35.86 -12.04 -16.22
C HIS A 709 -35.41 -11.97 -14.75
N SER A 710 -36.31 -12.24 -13.81
CA SER A 710 -36.04 -12.15 -12.35
C SER A 710 -35.20 -13.33 -11.81
N SER A 711 -34.80 -13.26 -10.54
CA SER A 711 -34.15 -14.40 -9.87
C SER A 711 -35.08 -15.62 -9.76
N THR A 712 -36.39 -15.40 -9.60
CA THR A 712 -37.39 -16.48 -9.60
C THR A 712 -37.44 -17.17 -10.95
N TRP A 713 -37.31 -16.44 -12.05
CA TRP A 713 -37.21 -17.03 -13.39
C TRP A 713 -35.94 -17.89 -13.55
N ALA A 714 -34.79 -17.45 -13.03
CA ALA A 714 -33.59 -18.29 -12.99
C ALA A 714 -33.81 -19.58 -12.15
N GLN A 715 -34.54 -19.49 -11.04
CA GLN A 715 -34.92 -20.67 -10.24
C GLN A 715 -35.86 -21.62 -10.99
N VAL A 716 -36.74 -21.11 -11.86
CA VAL A 716 -37.61 -21.93 -12.71
C VAL A 716 -36.78 -22.78 -13.68
N HIS A 717 -35.79 -22.19 -14.36
CA HIS A 717 -34.88 -22.96 -15.24
C HIS A 717 -34.15 -24.07 -14.49
N ILE A 718 -33.65 -23.79 -13.28
CA ILE A 718 -33.01 -24.80 -12.43
C ILE A 718 -34.02 -25.90 -12.04
N THR A 719 -35.22 -25.50 -11.63
CA THR A 719 -36.30 -26.42 -11.23
C THR A 719 -36.72 -27.31 -12.40
N HIS A 720 -36.82 -26.74 -13.60
CA HIS A 720 -37.10 -27.45 -14.85
C HIS A 720 -36.05 -28.53 -15.12
N GLY A 721 -34.76 -28.16 -15.07
CA GLY A 721 -33.65 -29.10 -15.21
C GLY A 721 -33.71 -30.24 -14.18
N VAL A 722 -33.92 -29.92 -12.90
CA VAL A 722 -34.05 -30.96 -11.85
C VAL A 722 -35.26 -31.87 -12.09
N ALA A 723 -36.39 -31.32 -12.54
CA ALA A 723 -37.58 -32.12 -12.84
C ALA A 723 -37.33 -33.11 -13.98
N LEU A 724 -36.68 -32.66 -15.06
CA LEU A 724 -36.29 -33.51 -16.19
C LEU A 724 -35.27 -34.58 -15.79
N TRP A 725 -34.31 -34.24 -14.92
CA TRP A 725 -33.36 -35.19 -14.34
C TRP A 725 -34.04 -36.29 -13.53
N ALA A 726 -35.06 -35.94 -12.76
CA ALA A 726 -35.81 -36.93 -12.00
C ALA A 726 -36.61 -37.88 -12.91
N GLN A 727 -37.06 -37.41 -14.08
CA GLN A 727 -37.80 -38.20 -15.08
C GLN A 727 -36.90 -39.12 -15.92
N GLY A 728 -35.58 -38.92 -15.94
CA GLY A 728 -34.62 -39.84 -16.54
C GLY A 728 -34.32 -39.62 -18.03
N ASP A 729 -34.50 -38.41 -18.57
CA ASP A 729 -34.07 -38.05 -19.93
C ASP A 729 -32.77 -37.21 -19.91
N PRO A 730 -31.58 -37.83 -20.05
CA PRO A 730 -30.30 -37.13 -19.99
C PRO A 730 -30.04 -36.16 -21.16
N THR A 731 -30.75 -36.31 -22.29
CA THR A 731 -30.48 -35.50 -23.49
C THR A 731 -31.11 -34.11 -23.44
N VAL A 732 -32.22 -33.96 -22.71
CA VAL A 732 -32.89 -32.66 -22.49
C VAL A 732 -32.11 -31.82 -21.46
N LEU A 733 -31.45 -32.47 -20.50
CA LEU A 733 -30.64 -31.84 -19.46
C LEU A 733 -29.42 -31.08 -19.97
N GLU A 734 -28.75 -31.56 -21.01
CA GLU A 734 -27.60 -30.87 -21.60
C GLU A 734 -28.01 -29.57 -22.31
N HIS A 735 -29.18 -29.57 -22.94
CA HIS A 735 -29.74 -28.39 -23.63
C HIS A 735 -30.14 -27.30 -22.63
N GLU A 736 -30.94 -27.66 -21.62
CA GLU A 736 -31.35 -26.76 -20.54
C GLU A 736 -30.14 -26.25 -19.73
N PHE A 737 -29.12 -27.09 -19.51
CA PHE A 737 -27.88 -26.65 -18.86
C PHE A 737 -27.11 -25.62 -19.69
N ALA A 738 -27.10 -25.73 -21.02
CA ALA A 738 -26.44 -24.77 -21.90
C ALA A 738 -27.16 -23.41 -21.88
N GLU A 739 -28.50 -23.42 -21.91
CA GLU A 739 -29.31 -22.20 -21.78
C GLU A 739 -29.15 -21.58 -20.39
N LEU A 740 -29.28 -22.36 -19.32
CA LEU A 740 -29.04 -21.93 -17.94
C LEU A 740 -27.62 -21.40 -17.76
N SER A 741 -26.60 -22.03 -18.35
CA SER A 741 -25.21 -21.56 -18.24
C SER A 741 -24.98 -20.24 -18.97
N ALA A 742 -25.56 -20.06 -20.17
CA ALA A 742 -25.49 -18.81 -20.92
C ALA A 742 -26.22 -17.69 -20.17
N LEU A 743 -27.35 -18.02 -19.55
CA LEU A 743 -28.14 -17.13 -18.73
C LEU A 743 -27.41 -16.70 -17.46
N MET A 744 -26.90 -17.68 -16.74
CA MET A 744 -26.22 -17.49 -15.47
C MET A 744 -24.89 -16.80 -15.71
N ALA A 745 -24.18 -16.97 -16.83
CA ALA A 745 -22.99 -16.18 -17.16
C ALA A 745 -23.23 -14.65 -17.19
N ASN A 746 -24.49 -14.21 -17.34
CA ASN A 746 -24.88 -12.81 -17.23
C ASN A 746 -25.20 -12.37 -15.79
N LEU A 747 -25.68 -13.28 -14.93
CA LEU A 747 -26.07 -13.04 -13.52
C LEU A 747 -24.93 -13.35 -12.50
N VAL A 748 -24.05 -14.31 -12.82
CA VAL A 748 -23.05 -14.96 -11.94
C VAL A 748 -21.86 -14.08 -11.61
N ARG A 749 -21.59 -13.01 -12.37
CA ARG A 749 -20.36 -12.24 -12.19
C ARG A 749 -20.24 -11.55 -10.82
N HIS A 750 -21.35 -11.38 -10.08
CA HIS A 750 -21.38 -10.53 -8.88
C HIS A 750 -22.00 -11.19 -7.63
N ASP A 751 -22.55 -12.41 -7.72
CA ASP A 751 -23.09 -13.14 -6.57
C ASP A 751 -22.65 -14.63 -6.59
N PRO A 752 -21.81 -15.06 -5.61
CA PRO A 752 -21.35 -16.44 -5.48
C PRO A 752 -22.47 -17.49 -5.38
N ALA A 753 -23.68 -17.11 -4.93
CA ALA A 753 -24.81 -18.03 -4.78
C ALA A 753 -25.27 -18.57 -6.13
N TYR A 754 -25.30 -17.73 -7.17
CA TYR A 754 -25.68 -18.16 -8.52
C TYR A 754 -24.62 -19.08 -9.13
N LEU A 755 -23.32 -18.84 -8.89
CA LEU A 755 -22.28 -19.78 -9.31
C LEU A 755 -22.48 -21.16 -8.66
N ALA A 756 -22.80 -21.18 -7.36
CA ALA A 756 -23.11 -22.40 -6.63
C ALA A 756 -24.33 -23.13 -7.21
N TYR A 757 -25.40 -22.43 -7.59
CA TYR A 757 -26.57 -23.04 -8.23
C TYR A 757 -26.25 -23.63 -9.60
N THR A 758 -25.43 -22.96 -10.41
CA THR A 758 -24.94 -23.53 -11.69
C THR A 758 -24.13 -24.80 -11.45
N ASN A 759 -23.24 -24.80 -10.44
CA ASN A 759 -22.46 -25.98 -10.07
C ASN A 759 -23.36 -27.12 -9.56
N PHE A 760 -24.45 -26.80 -8.87
CA PHE A 760 -25.43 -27.79 -8.41
C PHE A 760 -26.09 -28.53 -9.58
N VAL A 761 -26.59 -27.79 -10.57
CA VAL A 761 -27.19 -28.39 -11.77
C VAL A 761 -26.16 -29.18 -12.57
N LEU A 762 -24.96 -28.60 -12.79
CA LEU A 762 -23.87 -29.29 -13.50
C LEU A 762 -23.53 -30.63 -12.84
N ALA A 763 -23.46 -30.67 -11.51
CA ALA A 763 -23.19 -31.90 -10.78
C ALA A 763 -24.27 -32.96 -11.04
N LEU A 764 -25.55 -32.60 -10.96
CA LEU A 764 -26.65 -33.53 -11.25
C LEU A 764 -26.64 -34.05 -12.69
N VAL A 765 -26.39 -33.17 -13.67
CA VAL A 765 -26.27 -33.54 -15.09
C VAL A 765 -25.15 -34.57 -15.29
N ARG A 766 -23.97 -34.31 -14.74
CA ARG A 766 -22.80 -35.19 -14.89
C ARG A 766 -23.00 -36.53 -14.20
N LEU A 767 -23.61 -36.53 -13.01
CA LEU A 767 -23.92 -37.75 -12.28
C LEU A 767 -24.99 -38.60 -12.99
N ALA A 768 -25.95 -37.98 -13.70
CA ALA A 768 -26.94 -38.70 -14.48
C ALA A 768 -26.39 -39.29 -15.79
N ALA A 769 -25.33 -38.70 -16.34
CA ALA A 769 -24.63 -39.19 -17.52
C ALA A 769 -23.60 -40.31 -17.20
N ASP A 770 -23.61 -40.86 -15.98
CA ASP A 770 -22.61 -41.81 -15.47
C ASP A 770 -21.16 -41.31 -15.53
N ASP A 771 -20.94 -39.99 -15.59
CA ASP A 771 -19.61 -39.35 -15.52
C ASP A 771 -19.28 -38.98 -14.06
N THR A 772 -19.08 -40.00 -13.22
CA THR A 772 -18.82 -39.84 -11.78
C THR A 772 -17.57 -39.02 -11.49
N ALA A 773 -16.58 -39.01 -12.39
CA ALA A 773 -15.35 -38.23 -12.21
C ALA A 773 -15.59 -36.73 -12.36
N ALA A 774 -16.23 -36.31 -13.45
CA ALA A 774 -16.58 -34.90 -13.65
C ALA A 774 -17.68 -34.44 -12.67
N GLY A 775 -18.64 -35.31 -12.37
CA GLY A 775 -19.66 -35.08 -11.35
C GLY A 775 -19.04 -34.86 -9.98
N GLY A 776 -18.12 -35.73 -9.55
CA GLY A 776 -17.43 -35.62 -8.27
C GLY A 776 -16.64 -34.32 -8.11
N GLU A 777 -16.00 -33.84 -9.17
CA GLU A 777 -15.30 -32.55 -9.16
C GLU A 777 -16.27 -31.35 -9.04
N ALA A 778 -17.42 -31.40 -9.72
CA ALA A 778 -18.46 -30.38 -9.57
C ALA A 778 -19.07 -30.37 -8.15
N VAL A 779 -19.36 -31.56 -7.59
CA VAL A 779 -19.80 -31.72 -6.20
C VAL A 779 -18.77 -31.15 -5.23
N ARG A 780 -17.47 -31.45 -5.43
CA ARG A 780 -16.39 -30.93 -4.58
C ARG A 780 -16.38 -29.41 -4.54
N ARG A 781 -16.45 -28.73 -5.70
CA ARG A 781 -16.46 -27.26 -5.75
C ARG A 781 -17.63 -26.67 -4.97
N HIS A 782 -18.85 -27.17 -5.24
CA HIS A 782 -20.05 -26.73 -4.54
C HIS A 782 -19.95 -26.95 -3.03
N ALA A 783 -19.47 -28.12 -2.60
CA ALA A 783 -19.35 -28.47 -1.19
C ALA A 783 -18.30 -27.63 -0.44
N VAL A 784 -17.15 -27.34 -1.07
CA VAL A 784 -16.12 -26.45 -0.50
C VAL A 784 -16.64 -25.02 -0.39
N ASP A 785 -17.32 -24.51 -1.42
CA ASP A 785 -17.90 -23.16 -1.38
C ASP A 785 -18.96 -23.04 -0.28
N ALA A 786 -19.83 -24.04 -0.11
CA ALA A 786 -20.80 -24.09 0.99
C ALA A 786 -20.12 -24.07 2.37
N ALA A 787 -19.08 -24.89 2.56
CA ALA A 787 -18.38 -25.02 3.85
C ALA A 787 -17.62 -23.77 4.30
N SER A 788 -17.28 -22.86 3.35
CA SER A 788 -16.66 -21.56 3.64
C SER A 788 -17.52 -20.65 4.52
N GLY A 789 -18.81 -20.99 4.70
CA GLY A 789 -19.73 -20.25 5.57
C GLY A 789 -20.22 -18.93 4.99
N ARG A 790 -19.79 -18.57 3.76
CA ARG A 790 -20.27 -17.39 3.04
C ARG A 790 -21.74 -17.49 2.64
N LEU A 791 -22.23 -18.71 2.42
CA LEU A 791 -23.60 -19.00 2.01
C LEU A 791 -24.17 -20.19 2.80
N PRO A 792 -24.56 -19.98 4.08
CA PRO A 792 -25.11 -21.03 4.95
C PRO A 792 -26.30 -21.81 4.38
N MET A 793 -26.96 -21.30 3.34
CA MET A 793 -28.08 -21.95 2.67
C MET A 793 -27.70 -23.14 1.80
N LEU A 794 -26.44 -23.26 1.40
CA LEU A 794 -25.98 -24.29 0.47
C LEU A 794 -25.54 -25.58 1.17
N ASP A 795 -25.49 -25.61 2.51
CA ASP A 795 -25.05 -26.78 3.27
C ASP A 795 -25.89 -28.03 2.94
N SER A 796 -27.22 -27.88 2.86
CA SER A 796 -28.12 -28.99 2.47
C SER A 796 -28.00 -29.36 0.99
N ASP A 797 -27.81 -28.37 0.11
CA ASP A 797 -27.64 -28.61 -1.33
C ASP A 797 -26.38 -29.45 -1.58
N ALA A 798 -25.28 -29.14 -0.89
CA ALA A 798 -24.05 -29.92 -0.92
C ALA A 798 -24.27 -31.35 -0.41
N LEU A 799 -25.04 -31.56 0.66
CA LEU A 799 -25.36 -32.89 1.18
C LEU A 799 -26.23 -33.71 0.22
N ILE A 800 -27.19 -33.08 -0.49
CA ILE A 800 -27.99 -33.76 -1.53
C ILE A 800 -27.07 -34.26 -2.65
N LEU A 801 -26.16 -33.41 -3.13
CA LEU A 801 -25.18 -33.78 -4.16
C LEU A 801 -24.21 -34.87 -3.69
N LEU A 802 -23.73 -34.79 -2.45
CA LEU A 802 -22.85 -35.80 -1.86
C LEU A 802 -23.57 -37.15 -1.68
N ALA A 803 -24.86 -37.13 -1.35
CA ALA A 803 -25.68 -38.34 -1.28
C ALA A 803 -25.86 -38.98 -2.67
N GLU A 804 -26.15 -38.17 -3.69
CA GLU A 804 -26.27 -38.68 -5.07
C GLU A 804 -24.93 -39.20 -5.62
N LEU A 805 -23.82 -38.50 -5.33
CA LEU A 805 -22.48 -38.98 -5.66
C LEU A 805 -22.17 -40.32 -4.98
N ALA A 806 -22.45 -40.46 -3.68
CA ALA A 806 -22.26 -41.71 -2.95
C ALA A 806 -23.13 -42.84 -3.53
N ARG A 807 -24.35 -42.53 -3.99
CA ARG A 807 -25.24 -43.47 -4.68
C ARG A 807 -24.62 -43.95 -5.99
N CYS A 808 -24.09 -43.05 -6.82
CA CYS A 808 -23.40 -43.39 -8.06
C CYS A 808 -22.07 -44.14 -7.83
N GLU A 809 -21.38 -43.88 -6.72
CA GLU A 809 -20.18 -44.62 -6.28
C GLU A 809 -20.53 -46.02 -5.72
N GLY A 810 -21.81 -46.31 -5.44
CA GLY A 810 -22.29 -47.58 -4.89
C GLY A 810 -22.30 -47.67 -3.35
N ASP A 811 -21.96 -46.59 -2.63
CA ASP A 811 -21.98 -46.50 -1.17
C ASP A 811 -23.37 -46.07 -0.67
N LEU A 812 -24.34 -47.00 -0.79
CA LEU A 812 -25.76 -46.73 -0.50
C LEU A 812 -26.03 -46.39 0.97
N ASP A 813 -25.25 -46.95 1.90
CA ASP A 813 -25.42 -46.67 3.33
C ASP A 813 -24.97 -45.25 3.66
N ARG A 814 -23.84 -44.80 3.09
CA ARG A 814 -23.41 -43.42 3.24
C ARG A 814 -24.36 -42.45 2.53
N ALA A 815 -24.87 -42.82 1.35
CA ALA A 815 -25.87 -42.02 0.63
C ALA A 815 -27.12 -41.77 1.49
N ARG A 816 -27.62 -42.81 2.18
CA ARG A 816 -28.75 -42.70 3.12
C ARG A 816 -28.44 -41.81 4.32
N GLU A 817 -27.25 -41.95 4.91
CA GLU A 817 -26.85 -41.13 6.06
C GLU A 817 -26.75 -39.65 5.68
N LEU A 818 -26.18 -39.34 4.51
CA LEU A 818 -26.03 -37.98 4.00
C LEU A 818 -27.38 -37.34 3.69
N ILE A 819 -28.28 -38.04 2.97
CA ILE A 819 -29.60 -37.47 2.62
C ILE A 819 -30.46 -37.25 3.87
N LEU A 820 -30.40 -38.14 4.87
CA LEU A 820 -31.12 -37.99 6.14
C LEU A 820 -30.50 -36.93 7.07
N SER A 821 -29.28 -36.49 6.78
CA SER A 821 -28.61 -35.39 7.49
C SER A 821 -28.91 -34.02 6.85
N THR A 822 -29.66 -33.99 5.75
CA THR A 822 -30.10 -32.73 5.14
C THR A 822 -31.10 -32.02 6.04
N GLY A 823 -30.92 -30.71 6.18
CA GLY A 823 -31.74 -29.83 7.01
C GLY A 823 -32.94 -29.26 6.24
N THR A 824 -33.34 -29.91 5.15
CA THR A 824 -34.12 -29.43 3.98
C THR A 824 -33.32 -28.76 2.88
N GLY A 825 -33.76 -29.00 1.64
CA GLY A 825 -33.53 -28.07 0.54
C GLY A 825 -34.22 -26.74 0.85
N ARG A 826 -33.53 -25.63 0.63
CA ARG A 826 -34.02 -24.28 0.94
C ARG A 826 -34.70 -23.62 -0.25
N THR A 827 -34.47 -24.14 -1.45
CA THR A 827 -35.06 -23.70 -2.71
C THR A 827 -35.98 -24.79 -3.27
N SER A 828 -36.89 -24.43 -4.18
CA SER A 828 -37.78 -25.40 -4.84
C SER A 828 -37.02 -26.56 -5.48
N PHE A 829 -35.92 -26.26 -6.18
CA PHE A 829 -35.13 -27.25 -6.89
C PHE A 829 -34.36 -28.18 -5.95
N SER A 830 -33.83 -27.71 -4.82
CA SER A 830 -33.12 -28.61 -3.90
C SER A 830 -34.08 -29.46 -3.08
N ILE A 831 -35.29 -28.96 -2.80
CA ILE A 831 -36.37 -29.79 -2.24
C ILE A 831 -36.73 -30.91 -3.21
N LEU A 832 -36.98 -30.56 -4.48
CA LEU A 832 -37.30 -31.55 -5.51
C LEU A 832 -36.17 -32.57 -5.69
N ALA A 833 -34.92 -32.12 -5.84
CA ALA A 833 -33.77 -33.01 -5.96
C ALA A 833 -33.62 -33.93 -4.74
N GLY A 834 -33.73 -33.37 -3.53
CA GLY A 834 -33.63 -34.13 -2.27
C GLY A 834 -34.71 -35.20 -2.14
N HIS A 835 -35.97 -34.88 -2.48
CA HIS A 835 -37.06 -35.87 -2.50
C HIS A 835 -36.78 -37.02 -3.46
N GLN A 836 -36.27 -36.72 -4.65
CA GLN A 836 -36.00 -37.71 -5.68
C GLN A 836 -34.79 -38.59 -5.34
N VAL A 837 -33.74 -38.03 -4.71
CA VAL A 837 -32.63 -38.83 -4.16
C VAL A 837 -33.13 -39.73 -3.01
N ALA A 838 -33.95 -39.20 -2.10
CA ALA A 838 -34.50 -39.97 -0.99
C ALA A 838 -35.45 -41.09 -1.45
N GLU A 839 -36.24 -40.86 -2.50
CA GLU A 839 -37.08 -41.88 -3.16
C GLU A 839 -36.21 -43.00 -3.73
N ARG A 840 -35.17 -42.67 -4.51
CA ARG A 840 -34.23 -43.65 -5.08
C ARG A 840 -33.52 -44.49 -4.02
N LEU A 841 -33.34 -43.96 -2.82
CA LEU A 841 -32.70 -44.63 -1.68
C LEU A 841 -33.67 -45.37 -0.74
N GLY A 842 -34.98 -45.20 -0.95
CA GLY A 842 -36.03 -45.81 -0.14
C GLY A 842 -36.20 -45.22 1.26
N VAL A 843 -35.85 -43.94 1.45
CA VAL A 843 -35.88 -43.25 2.77
C VAL A 843 -36.74 -41.99 2.79
N ARG A 844 -37.57 -41.79 1.76
CA ARG A 844 -38.38 -40.58 1.59
C ARG A 844 -39.38 -40.34 2.73
N ASP A 845 -40.13 -41.36 3.13
CA ASP A 845 -41.14 -41.23 4.19
C ASP A 845 -40.50 -40.83 5.53
N GLN A 846 -39.35 -41.44 5.85
CA GLN A 846 -38.55 -41.10 7.02
C GLN A 846 -38.09 -39.64 6.97
N GLY A 847 -37.52 -39.21 5.83
CA GLY A 847 -37.08 -37.82 5.66
C GLY A 847 -38.22 -36.80 5.77
N ARG A 848 -39.41 -37.13 5.23
CA ARG A 848 -40.60 -36.27 5.35
C ARG A 848 -41.11 -36.17 6.79
N GLN A 849 -41.12 -37.28 7.52
CA GLN A 849 -41.51 -37.29 8.93
C GLN A 849 -40.53 -36.47 9.76
N ASP A 850 -39.22 -36.75 9.64
CA ASP A 850 -38.17 -36.05 10.38
C ASP A 850 -38.23 -34.55 10.10
N PHE A 851 -38.48 -34.14 8.86
CA PHE A 851 -38.66 -32.74 8.52
C PHE A 851 -39.89 -32.12 9.20
N SER A 852 -41.06 -32.77 9.09
CA SER A 852 -42.30 -32.24 9.67
C SER A 852 -42.21 -32.05 11.19
N GLU A 853 -41.48 -32.92 11.88
CA GLU A 853 -41.28 -32.85 13.33
C GLU A 853 -40.31 -31.73 13.74
N ASN A 854 -39.41 -31.31 12.84
CA ASN A 854 -38.32 -30.37 13.12
C ASN A 854 -38.38 -29.07 12.29
N LEU A 855 -39.54 -28.76 11.70
CA LEU A 855 -39.76 -27.61 10.79
C LEU A 855 -39.29 -26.25 11.36
N PHE A 856 -39.22 -26.13 12.68
CA PHE A 856 -38.83 -24.90 13.38
C PHE A 856 -37.60 -25.07 14.29
N ASP A 857 -36.86 -26.19 14.18
CA ASP A 857 -35.64 -26.42 14.97
C ASP A 857 -34.38 -25.92 14.23
N PRO A 858 -33.74 -24.82 14.69
CA PRO A 858 -32.54 -24.28 14.03
C PRO A 858 -31.34 -25.23 14.05
N ASP A 859 -31.19 -26.06 15.09
CA ASP A 859 -30.08 -27.03 15.14
C ASP A 859 -30.25 -28.06 14.03
N TRP A 860 -31.50 -28.49 13.79
CA TRP A 860 -31.83 -29.45 12.75
C TRP A 860 -31.66 -28.87 11.34
N LEU A 861 -32.12 -27.63 11.11
CA LEU A 861 -32.18 -27.03 9.77
C LEU A 861 -30.84 -26.42 9.30
N VAL A 862 -29.95 -26.06 10.23
CA VAL A 862 -28.71 -25.30 9.92
C VAL A 862 -27.46 -25.99 10.45
N GLU A 863 -27.37 -26.21 11.76
CA GLU A 863 -26.12 -26.67 12.38
C GLU A 863 -25.81 -28.16 12.15
N ARG A 864 -26.85 -29.00 12.09
CA ARG A 864 -26.70 -30.43 11.78
C ARG A 864 -26.18 -30.65 10.34
N PRO A 865 -26.77 -30.04 9.28
CA PRO A 865 -26.23 -30.13 7.92
C PRO A 865 -24.79 -29.64 7.82
N ARG A 866 -24.48 -28.50 8.44
CA ARG A 866 -23.13 -27.93 8.42
C ARG A 866 -22.10 -28.88 9.04
N ARG A 867 -22.43 -29.48 10.19
CA ARG A 867 -21.56 -30.48 10.85
C ARG A 867 -21.36 -31.70 9.97
N ALA A 868 -22.44 -32.21 9.35
CA ALA A 868 -22.37 -33.36 8.46
C ALA A 868 -21.52 -33.07 7.20
N LEU A 869 -21.70 -31.90 6.59
CA LEU A 869 -20.92 -31.45 5.44
C LEU A 869 -19.43 -31.39 5.77
N ARG A 870 -19.06 -30.69 6.85
CA ARG A 870 -17.65 -30.58 7.28
C ARG A 870 -17.03 -31.95 7.57
N ALA A 871 -17.77 -32.85 8.21
CA ALA A 871 -17.31 -34.21 8.47
C ALA A 871 -17.07 -35.00 7.16
N GLU A 872 -17.96 -34.83 6.16
CA GLU A 872 -17.82 -35.51 4.86
C GLU A 872 -16.65 -34.94 4.04
N LEU A 873 -16.44 -33.63 4.04
CA LEU A 873 -15.29 -32.99 3.40
C LEU A 873 -13.96 -33.51 3.96
N LEU A 874 -13.86 -33.62 5.29
CA LEU A 874 -12.70 -34.21 5.96
C LEU A 874 -12.49 -35.68 5.55
N ARG A 875 -13.58 -36.48 5.50
CA ARG A 875 -13.52 -37.89 5.08
C ARG A 875 -12.98 -38.05 3.66
N ARG A 876 -13.38 -37.16 2.74
CA ARG A 876 -12.96 -37.16 1.33
C ARG A 876 -11.59 -36.51 1.09
N GLY A 877 -10.99 -35.89 2.10
CA GLY A 877 -9.72 -35.15 1.96
C GLY A 877 -9.87 -33.85 1.17
N TRP A 878 -11.08 -33.29 1.14
CA TRP A 878 -11.40 -32.03 0.46
C TRP A 878 -11.33 -30.88 1.48
N SER A 879 -10.14 -30.51 1.93
CA SER A 879 -9.98 -29.37 2.84
C SER A 879 -9.98 -28.03 2.08
N GLU A 880 -10.37 -26.96 2.78
CA GLU A 880 -10.04 -25.59 2.38
C GLU A 880 -8.52 -25.48 2.30
N GLY A 881 -8.01 -25.03 1.16
CA GLY A 881 -6.59 -24.71 0.97
C GLY A 881 -6.27 -23.33 1.54
#